data_AF-A0A1I8QAR6-F1
#
_entry.id   AF-A0A1I8QAR6-F1
#
_cell.length_a   1.000
_cell.length_b   1.000
_cell.length_c   1.000
_cell.angle_alpha   90.00
_cell.angle_beta   90.00
_cell.angle_gamma   90.00
#
_symmetry.space_group_name_H-M   'P 1'
#
loop_
_entity.id
_entity.type
_entity.pdbx_description
1 polymer ?
#
loop_
_entity_poly.entity_id
_entity_poly.type
_entity_poly.pdbx_seq_one_letter_code
_entity_poly.pdbx_strand_id
1 'polypeptide(L)'
;MLKNIYRSSNIVRQKTTKGLTSPPPASTKTNNISTLLTASPAGRITSSTSRCLATYPASSALSSGSTTSSTGAATTLKRSQSQTQFTLLSHLKPRHRTMSTGSAAGGGPKHTNRLAQEKSPYLLQHAHNPVDWYPWGEEAIAKAKSENKMIFLSVGYSTCHWCHVMEHESFENEEVAAIMNEHFVNIKVDREERPDIDRIYMQFVLMMNGSGGWPMSVWLTPDLAPITAGTYFPPQDRWGMPSFTTVLRAISSKWAENEEQLKAAGNEIITAIQKSLCEKTSEAAFEPGSADAKLQEAMRIFKQRHDTQFGGFGSHPKFPEVSRLNFLFHAYIVTKDIDTLDMATHTLHNIGRGGIHDHVFGGFARYAVDRKWAIPHFEKMLYDQGQLMAAYANAYKLTREEAFLEYADGIYRYLTTDLQHPAGGFYAGEDADSLPKASDTKKVEGAFYAWTYEEVKKAIGDNKDKYSELKMDVGKIFEIYASYYDLQTTGNVEPANDPHGHLNAKNILIVRQPMEKTCEKFAIDKQQLKSIAQITNGILYEIRKHRPRPHLDTKIICSWNGLVLSGLSKLSNCGNVKRPVYLETAEKLVKFMHQYLWDEDKKLLKRSCYGVATNDATLQEHLDGERIDGFLDDYAFLIKGLLDYYKATLDGFALDWAKELQEVQDAMFWDAQNGAYFYSKANSPNVVIRLKDDHDGAEPCGNSVSARNLILLSHYLDDESFSERATRLFEFFADQQPFGYALPEMLSALLLHENGLDLVAVVGPDSDTTQRFVEICRKYYIPGMIIVHVDPQNTHHAYNQRVQEKFKMINGKPTVYICHDKVCRMPVTDPEKLEQNLNENFLRRII
;
A
#
# COMPACT_ATOMS: atom_id res chain seq x y z
N MET A 1 5.64 6.51 -30.58
CA MET A 1 6.34 7.57 -29.84
C MET A 1 6.69 8.79 -30.71
N LEU A 2 7.53 8.68 -31.75
CA LEU A 2 7.80 9.80 -32.68
C LEU A 2 6.53 10.38 -33.36
N LYS A 3 5.54 9.52 -33.65
CA LYS A 3 4.18 9.91 -34.11
C LYS A 3 3.29 10.51 -33.01
N ASN A 4 3.57 10.25 -31.73
CA ASN A 4 2.80 10.80 -30.59
C ASN A 4 3.24 12.22 -30.26
N ILE A 5 4.51 12.55 -30.46
CA ILE A 5 5.04 13.93 -30.32
C ILE A 5 4.31 14.90 -31.29
N TYR A 6 3.85 14.41 -32.44
CA TYR A 6 3.03 15.20 -33.39
C TYR A 6 1.51 15.10 -33.13
N ARG A 7 1.04 14.21 -32.25
CA ARG A 7 -0.38 14.08 -31.87
C ARG A 7 -0.74 14.93 -30.65
N SER A 8 0.22 15.36 -29.85
CA SER A 8 -0.02 16.22 -28.67
C SER A 8 -0.84 17.47 -29.01
N SER A 9 -0.61 18.06 -30.19
CA SER A 9 -1.37 19.20 -30.73
C SER A 9 -2.80 18.88 -31.20
N ASN A 10 -3.16 17.60 -31.40
CA ASN A 10 -4.49 17.17 -31.85
C ASN A 10 -5.39 16.63 -30.72
N ILE A 11 -4.82 16.25 -29.57
CA ILE A 11 -5.58 15.72 -28.42
C ILE A 11 -6.51 16.78 -27.82
N VAL A 12 -6.13 18.06 -27.88
CA VAL A 12 -6.94 19.19 -27.39
C VAL A 12 -8.17 19.48 -28.27
N ARG A 13 -8.11 19.18 -29.59
CA ARG A 13 -9.21 19.47 -30.53
C ARG A 13 -10.39 18.49 -30.46
N GLN A 14 -10.18 17.25 -30.03
CA GLN A 14 -11.23 16.22 -30.05
C GLN A 14 -12.16 16.19 -28.83
N LYS A 15 -11.82 16.89 -27.74
CA LYS A 15 -12.69 16.98 -26.53
C LYS A 15 -13.54 18.25 -26.44
N THR A 16 -13.34 19.24 -27.31
CA THR A 16 -14.07 20.52 -27.30
C THR A 16 -15.28 20.58 -28.27
N THR A 17 -15.57 19.54 -29.04
CA THR A 17 -16.60 19.56 -30.11
C THR A 17 -17.64 18.43 -30.06
N LYS A 18 -17.95 17.88 -28.88
CA LYS A 18 -19.16 17.06 -28.70
C LYS A 18 -20.04 17.62 -27.59
N GLY A 19 -20.76 18.68 -27.94
CA GLY A 19 -21.93 19.18 -27.22
C GLY A 19 -22.98 19.63 -28.23
N LEU A 20 -24.20 19.13 -28.05
CA LEU A 20 -25.48 19.65 -28.57
C LEU A 20 -25.80 19.50 -30.06
N THR A 21 -26.57 18.46 -30.40
CA THR A 21 -27.74 18.61 -31.29
C THR A 21 -28.88 17.71 -30.83
N SER A 22 -29.99 18.35 -30.46
CA SER A 22 -31.32 17.80 -30.13
C SER A 22 -32.02 17.12 -31.32
N PRO A 23 -33.00 16.20 -31.09
CA PRO A 23 -33.69 15.46 -32.16
C PRO A 23 -35.00 16.12 -32.60
N PRO A 24 -35.49 15.83 -33.82
CA PRO A 24 -36.93 15.90 -34.10
C PRO A 24 -37.43 14.63 -34.84
N PRO A 25 -38.73 14.48 -35.19
CA PRO A 25 -39.66 13.66 -34.43
C PRO A 25 -40.21 12.45 -35.22
N ALA A 26 -41.04 11.65 -34.55
CA ALA A 26 -41.67 10.44 -35.04
C ALA A 26 -42.56 10.61 -36.30
N SER A 27 -42.53 9.60 -37.19
CA SER A 27 -43.72 9.18 -37.96
C SER A 27 -43.63 7.72 -38.44
N THR A 28 -44.66 6.97 -38.06
CA THR A 28 -45.20 5.69 -38.58
C THR A 28 -44.83 5.22 -39.99
N LYS A 29 -44.53 3.91 -40.15
CA LYS A 29 -45.34 2.94 -40.96
C LYS A 29 -44.73 1.51 -41.00
N THR A 30 -45.47 0.58 -40.40
CA THR A 30 -45.95 -0.74 -40.91
C THR A 30 -45.08 -1.71 -41.71
N ASN A 31 -45.29 -3.00 -41.36
CA ASN A 31 -45.18 -4.26 -42.13
C ASN A 31 -43.77 -4.90 -42.22
N ASN A 32 -43.58 -6.22 -42.13
CA ASN A 32 -44.40 -7.36 -41.76
C ASN A 32 -43.46 -8.60 -41.70
N ILE A 33 -43.78 -9.54 -40.81
CA ILE A 33 -43.79 -11.00 -41.04
C ILE A 33 -42.48 -11.84 -40.97
N SER A 34 -42.64 -12.84 -40.09
CA SER A 34 -42.23 -14.26 -40.06
C SER A 34 -40.85 -14.72 -39.58
N THR A 35 -40.86 -15.19 -38.33
CA THR A 35 -40.75 -16.60 -37.89
C THR A 35 -39.68 -17.55 -38.44
N LEU A 36 -39.02 -18.18 -37.46
CA LEU A 36 -38.84 -19.63 -37.20
C LEU A 36 -37.50 -20.31 -37.52
N LEU A 37 -37.03 -20.96 -36.44
CA LEU A 37 -36.42 -22.31 -36.33
C LEU A 37 -34.90 -22.48 -36.41
N THR A 38 -34.34 -22.71 -35.22
CA THR A 38 -33.58 -23.91 -34.79
C THR A 38 -32.70 -24.64 -35.80
N ALA A 39 -31.41 -24.77 -35.46
CA ALA A 39 -30.74 -26.04 -35.09
C ALA A 39 -29.24 -25.99 -35.42
N SER A 40 -28.40 -26.38 -34.45
CA SER A 40 -27.07 -26.92 -34.72
C SER A 40 -27.17 -28.25 -35.47
N PRO A 41 -26.11 -28.66 -36.20
CA PRO A 41 -25.24 -29.69 -35.62
C PRO A 41 -23.74 -29.55 -35.94
N ALA A 42 -22.95 -30.34 -35.23
CA ALA A 42 -21.51 -30.50 -35.32
C ALA A 42 -21.01 -31.16 -36.62
N GLY A 43 -19.72 -30.96 -36.96
CA GLY A 43 -18.93 -31.98 -37.68
C GLY A 43 -17.88 -31.50 -38.69
N ARG A 44 -16.62 -31.35 -38.21
CA ARG A 44 -15.38 -32.03 -38.68
C ARG A 44 -14.73 -31.68 -40.06
N ILE A 45 -13.37 -31.78 -40.07
CA ILE A 45 -12.40 -32.00 -41.20
C ILE A 45 -11.89 -30.68 -41.88
N THR A 46 -10.60 -30.36 -42.14
CA THR A 46 -9.29 -31.06 -42.29
C THR A 46 -8.05 -30.13 -42.16
N SER A 47 -6.93 -30.73 -41.74
CA SER A 47 -5.50 -30.61 -42.15
C SER A 47 -4.84 -29.29 -42.57
N SER A 48 -3.64 -29.04 -42.01
CA SER A 48 -2.39 -29.21 -42.79
C SER A 48 -1.19 -29.53 -41.89
N THR A 49 -0.36 -30.43 -42.41
CA THR A 49 0.88 -31.00 -41.87
C THR A 49 2.10 -30.22 -42.32
N SER A 50 3.16 -30.23 -41.52
CA SER A 50 4.51 -30.55 -42.01
C SER A 50 5.42 -31.03 -40.89
N ARG A 51 6.09 -32.16 -41.16
CA ARG A 51 7.02 -32.92 -40.32
C ARG A 51 8.47 -32.48 -40.57
N CYS A 52 9.34 -32.79 -39.60
CA CYS A 52 10.53 -33.66 -39.70
C CYS A 52 11.61 -33.14 -38.73
N LEU A 53 11.89 -33.86 -37.63
CA LEU A 53 12.77 -35.04 -37.49
C LEU A 53 14.26 -34.67 -37.42
N ALA A 54 14.84 -34.84 -36.23
CA ALA A 54 16.17 -35.42 -36.06
C ALA A 54 16.34 -35.93 -34.61
N THR A 55 16.30 -37.25 -34.47
CA THR A 55 16.76 -38.04 -33.31
C THR A 55 18.13 -38.63 -33.65
N TYR A 56 19.05 -38.76 -32.68
CA TYR A 56 19.99 -39.89 -32.45
C TYR A 56 20.86 -39.59 -31.19
N PRO A 57 21.55 -40.57 -30.56
CA PRO A 57 21.43 -40.85 -29.12
C PRO A 57 22.79 -41.11 -28.40
N ALA A 58 22.67 -41.58 -27.15
CA ALA A 58 23.45 -42.67 -26.52
C ALA A 58 24.70 -42.39 -25.65
N SER A 59 24.63 -43.03 -24.47
CA SER A 59 25.63 -43.88 -23.77
C SER A 59 26.76 -43.28 -22.91
N SER A 60 26.55 -43.38 -21.58
CA SER A 60 27.31 -44.14 -20.56
C SER A 60 28.84 -44.32 -20.65
N ALA A 61 29.55 -44.04 -19.53
CA ALA A 61 30.44 -44.98 -18.82
C ALA A 61 31.05 -44.38 -17.52
N LEU A 62 31.37 -45.28 -16.58
CA LEU A 62 31.85 -45.08 -15.21
C LEU A 62 33.34 -44.66 -15.07
N SER A 63 33.72 -44.10 -13.92
CA SER A 63 34.68 -44.75 -12.98
C SER A 63 34.96 -43.93 -11.71
N SER A 64 35.38 -44.65 -10.68
CA SER A 64 35.55 -44.35 -9.25
C SER A 64 36.98 -44.03 -8.82
N GLY A 65 37.15 -43.37 -7.66
CA GLY A 65 38.37 -43.36 -6.83
C GLY A 65 38.30 -42.27 -5.74
N SER A 66 37.91 -42.56 -4.50
CA SER A 66 38.70 -43.06 -3.35
C SER A 66 39.33 -41.96 -2.46
N THR A 67 38.70 -41.75 -1.30
CA THR A 67 39.25 -41.63 0.08
C THR A 67 40.54 -40.84 0.36
N THR A 68 40.47 -39.92 1.32
CA THR A 68 41.24 -40.00 2.59
C THR A 68 40.73 -39.03 3.66
N SER A 69 40.73 -39.52 4.88
CA SER A 69 40.33 -38.95 6.16
C SER A 69 41.46 -38.17 6.85
N SER A 70 41.14 -37.18 7.68
CA SER A 70 41.82 -37.04 8.98
C SER A 70 41.03 -36.18 9.98
N THR A 71 41.02 -36.70 11.20
CA THR A 71 40.30 -36.38 12.43
C THR A 71 40.98 -35.33 13.31
N GLY A 72 40.19 -34.77 14.25
CA GLY A 72 40.67 -34.32 15.59
C GLY A 72 40.31 -32.86 15.89
N ALA A 73 39.92 -32.45 17.09
CA ALA A 73 39.60 -33.14 18.34
C ALA A 73 38.83 -32.13 19.22
N ALA A 74 38.01 -32.66 20.12
CA ALA A 74 37.27 -31.92 21.13
C ALA A 74 38.17 -31.36 22.24
N THR A 75 37.75 -30.26 22.88
CA THR A 75 38.05 -30.07 24.31
C THR A 75 36.95 -29.29 25.02
N THR A 76 36.39 -29.94 26.02
CA THR A 76 35.40 -29.52 27.00
C THR A 76 36.03 -28.63 28.07
N LEU A 77 35.31 -27.65 28.62
CA LEU A 77 35.45 -27.27 30.04
C LEU A 77 34.19 -26.57 30.58
N LYS A 78 33.89 -26.90 31.84
CA LYS A 78 32.64 -26.73 32.57
C LYS A 78 32.60 -25.41 33.39
N ARG A 79 31.35 -24.96 33.65
CA ARG A 79 30.78 -24.34 34.87
C ARG A 79 31.52 -23.20 35.58
N SER A 80 30.80 -22.09 35.85
CA SER A 80 30.25 -21.81 37.20
C SER A 80 29.28 -20.61 37.18
N GLN A 81 28.36 -20.62 38.14
CA GLN A 81 27.35 -19.59 38.42
C GLN A 81 27.94 -18.47 39.31
N SER A 82 27.47 -17.24 39.17
CA SER A 82 26.79 -16.45 40.24
C SER A 82 26.74 -14.95 39.92
N GLN A 83 25.74 -14.31 40.53
CA GLN A 83 25.28 -12.93 40.44
C GLN A 83 26.34 -11.90 40.90
N THR A 84 26.29 -10.67 40.39
CA THR A 84 25.78 -9.44 41.05
C THR A 84 26.38 -8.17 40.40
N GLN A 85 25.58 -7.10 40.37
CA GLN A 85 25.85 -5.75 39.85
C GLN A 85 27.20 -5.13 40.28
N PHE A 86 27.88 -4.41 39.39
CA PHE A 86 28.08 -2.95 39.48
C PHE A 86 28.86 -2.41 38.26
N THR A 87 28.50 -1.19 37.90
CA THR A 87 28.97 -0.32 36.83
C THR A 87 30.49 -0.09 36.85
N LEU A 88 31.17 -0.28 35.71
CA LEU A 88 32.42 0.44 35.43
C LEU A 88 32.52 0.77 33.94
N LEU A 89 32.52 2.07 33.66
CA LEU A 89 32.87 2.67 32.38
C LEU A 89 34.30 2.30 32.00
N SER A 90 34.48 1.64 30.86
CA SER A 90 35.77 1.56 30.18
C SER A 90 35.60 1.72 28.68
N HIS A 91 36.24 2.75 28.15
CA HIS A 91 36.36 3.08 26.75
C HIS A 91 36.73 1.87 25.88
N LEU A 92 35.78 1.42 25.07
CA LEU A 92 36.04 0.65 23.85
C LEU A 92 35.29 1.35 22.73
N LYS A 93 36.03 2.06 21.88
CA LYS A 93 35.52 2.58 20.60
C LYS A 93 34.89 1.40 19.83
N PRO A 94 33.60 1.42 19.48
CA PRO A 94 33.08 0.47 18.52
C PRO A 94 33.66 0.84 17.16
N ARG A 95 34.34 -0.10 16.51
CA ARG A 95 34.61 -0.01 15.08
C ARG A 95 33.27 -0.01 14.36
N HIS A 96 32.84 1.16 13.89
CA HIS A 96 31.74 1.29 12.94
C HIS A 96 32.00 0.35 11.75
N ARG A 97 31.16 -0.68 11.60
CA ARG A 97 30.90 -1.30 10.31
C ARG A 97 29.59 -0.71 9.81
N THR A 98 29.68 0.43 9.15
CA THR A 98 28.74 0.77 8.09
C THR A 98 28.79 -0.39 7.09
N MET A 99 27.69 -1.11 6.89
CA MET A 99 27.56 -1.94 5.69
C MET A 99 27.33 -1.00 4.52
N SER A 100 28.43 -0.37 4.11
CA SER A 100 28.66 0.12 2.77
C SER A 100 28.23 -0.96 1.79
N THR A 101 27.53 -0.54 0.74
CA THR A 101 27.51 -1.24 -0.54
C THR A 101 28.87 -1.91 -0.78
N GLY A 102 28.88 -3.18 -1.20
CA GLY A 102 30.10 -3.96 -1.36
C GLY A 102 31.13 -3.22 -2.22
N SER A 103 32.06 -2.52 -1.55
CA SER A 103 33.19 -1.88 -2.19
C SER A 103 34.31 -2.90 -2.21
N ALA A 104 34.61 -3.39 -3.41
CA ALA A 104 35.84 -4.08 -3.69
C ALA A 104 37.04 -3.26 -3.18
N ALA A 105 38.06 -3.96 -2.71
CA ALA A 105 39.30 -3.33 -2.27
C ALA A 105 39.92 -2.45 -3.39
N GLY A 106 40.07 -1.15 -3.11
CA GLY A 106 41.01 -0.24 -3.79
C GLY A 106 40.44 0.73 -4.84
N GLY A 107 40.00 1.91 -4.40
CA GLY A 107 39.64 3.07 -5.24
C GLY A 107 38.30 3.68 -4.84
N GLY A 108 38.24 4.99 -4.57
CA GLY A 108 36.98 5.69 -4.33
C GLY A 108 36.04 5.64 -5.54
N PRO A 109 34.76 6.02 -5.40
CA PRO A 109 33.81 6.00 -6.51
C PRO A 109 34.32 6.88 -7.67
N LYS A 110 34.21 6.36 -8.91
CA LYS A 110 34.69 7.04 -10.12
C LYS A 110 33.98 8.37 -10.37
N HIS A 111 32.70 8.42 -10.02
CA HIS A 111 31.83 9.59 -10.15
C HIS A 111 31.16 9.88 -8.81
N THR A 112 30.85 11.15 -8.55
CA THR A 112 30.02 11.56 -7.42
C THR A 112 29.26 12.81 -7.84
N ASN A 113 27.93 12.74 -7.79
CA ASN A 113 27.03 13.84 -8.12
C ASN A 113 26.41 14.44 -6.84
N ARG A 114 25.46 15.36 -7.00
CA ARG A 114 24.87 16.13 -5.89
C ARG A 114 24.01 15.28 -4.96
N LEU A 115 23.48 14.15 -5.44
CA LEU A 115 22.66 13.27 -4.61
C LEU A 115 23.44 12.66 -3.44
N ALA A 116 24.78 12.72 -3.44
CA ALA A 116 25.61 12.31 -2.32
C ALA A 116 25.37 13.12 -1.02
N GLN A 117 24.68 14.26 -1.10
CA GLN A 117 24.29 15.09 0.06
C GLN A 117 22.86 14.81 0.55
N GLU A 118 22.09 14.01 -0.19
CA GLU A 118 20.70 13.71 0.15
C GLU A 118 20.59 12.68 1.29
N LYS A 119 19.39 12.57 1.87
CA LYS A 119 19.10 11.59 2.94
C LYS A 119 18.27 10.40 2.48
N SER A 120 17.47 10.60 1.44
CA SER A 120 16.69 9.55 0.82
C SER A 120 17.58 8.34 0.48
N PRO A 121 17.26 7.14 0.98
CA PRO A 121 17.93 5.91 0.53
C PRO A 121 17.88 5.74 -0.99
N TYR A 122 16.79 6.18 -1.64
CA TYR A 122 16.64 6.13 -3.10
C TYR A 122 17.61 7.08 -3.80
N LEU A 123 17.69 8.36 -3.38
CA LEU A 123 18.58 9.31 -4.03
C LEU A 123 20.06 8.95 -3.81
N LEU A 124 20.41 8.49 -2.60
CA LEU A 124 21.76 8.06 -2.26
C LEU A 124 22.23 6.85 -3.07
N GLN A 125 21.34 5.95 -3.49
CA GLN A 125 21.68 4.83 -4.38
C GLN A 125 22.26 5.34 -5.71
N HIS A 126 21.81 6.50 -6.18
CA HIS A 126 22.21 7.09 -7.46
C HIS A 126 23.37 8.09 -7.35
N ALA A 127 23.92 8.32 -6.16
CA ALA A 127 24.94 9.34 -5.88
C ALA A 127 26.25 9.17 -6.66
N HIS A 128 26.54 7.94 -7.10
CA HIS A 128 27.78 7.59 -7.79
C HIS A 128 27.60 7.19 -9.25
N ASN A 129 26.41 7.43 -9.81
CA ASN A 129 26.15 7.22 -11.23
C ASN A 129 26.93 8.24 -12.09
N PRO A 130 27.33 7.86 -13.32
CA PRO A 130 27.98 8.77 -14.27
C PRO A 130 27.07 9.92 -14.74
N VAL A 131 25.75 9.77 -14.60
CA VAL A 131 24.81 10.87 -14.84
C VAL A 131 24.98 11.95 -13.75
N ASP A 132 25.11 13.22 -14.15
CA ASP A 132 25.17 14.37 -13.26
C ASP A 132 23.77 14.68 -12.72
N TRP A 133 23.35 13.89 -11.73
CA TRP A 133 22.05 14.03 -11.09
C TRP A 133 22.00 15.23 -10.16
N TYR A 134 20.89 15.96 -10.24
CA TYR A 134 20.46 16.96 -9.29
C TYR A 134 19.24 16.45 -8.50
N PRO A 135 19.13 16.79 -7.21
CA PRO A 135 17.85 16.71 -6.52
C PRO A 135 16.87 17.75 -7.10
N TRP A 136 15.58 17.59 -6.81
CA TRP A 136 14.59 18.60 -7.19
C TRP A 136 14.77 19.86 -6.35
N GLY A 137 15.19 20.95 -6.99
CA GLY A 137 15.43 22.22 -6.30
C GLY A 137 15.82 23.35 -7.23
N GLU A 138 16.00 24.53 -6.63
CA GLU A 138 16.26 25.78 -7.36
C GLU A 138 17.53 25.72 -8.20
N GLU A 139 18.59 25.06 -7.71
CA GLU A 139 19.86 24.93 -8.45
C GLU A 139 19.66 24.30 -9.83
N ALA A 140 18.95 23.16 -9.88
CA ALA A 140 18.71 22.44 -11.14
C ALA A 140 17.83 23.24 -12.10
N ILE A 141 16.80 23.90 -11.56
CA ILE A 141 15.82 24.65 -12.34
C ILE A 141 16.43 25.93 -12.88
N ALA A 142 17.19 26.66 -12.07
CA ALA A 142 17.94 27.83 -12.49
C ALA A 142 18.98 27.47 -13.56
N LYS A 143 19.67 26.33 -13.41
CA LYS A 143 20.59 25.80 -14.44
C LYS A 143 19.87 25.55 -15.75
N ALA A 144 18.74 24.83 -15.73
CA ALA A 144 17.94 24.53 -16.91
C ALA A 144 17.50 25.81 -17.65
N LYS A 145 17.08 26.83 -16.91
CA LYS A 145 16.72 28.15 -17.46
C LYS A 145 17.92 28.89 -18.04
N SER A 146 19.04 28.93 -17.33
CA SER A 146 20.24 29.66 -17.77
C SER A 146 20.90 29.06 -19.01
N GLU A 147 20.89 27.73 -19.13
CA GLU A 147 21.46 27.01 -20.27
C GLU A 147 20.45 26.76 -21.39
N ASN A 148 19.18 27.14 -21.19
CA ASN A 148 18.06 26.81 -22.07
C ASN A 148 18.00 25.32 -22.44
N LYS A 149 18.18 24.46 -21.43
CA LYS A 149 18.14 23.00 -21.58
C LYS A 149 16.86 22.43 -21.02
N MET A 150 16.32 21.44 -21.71
CA MET A 150 15.25 20.62 -21.16
C MET A 150 15.70 19.89 -19.89
N ILE A 151 14.73 19.64 -19.01
CA ILE A 151 14.92 18.82 -17.82
C ILE A 151 14.53 17.38 -18.17
N PHE A 152 15.40 16.42 -17.84
CA PHE A 152 15.01 15.02 -17.74
C PHE A 152 14.70 14.73 -16.27
N LEU A 153 13.42 14.51 -15.98
CA LEU A 153 12.93 14.16 -14.65
C LEU A 153 12.76 12.63 -14.55
N SER A 154 13.49 12.02 -13.62
CA SER A 154 13.35 10.62 -13.25
C SER A 154 12.79 10.50 -11.83
N VAL A 155 11.60 9.89 -11.70
CA VAL A 155 10.92 9.71 -10.41
C VAL A 155 10.81 8.21 -10.08
N GLY A 156 11.12 7.84 -8.84
CA GLY A 156 11.04 6.48 -8.33
C GLY A 156 11.12 6.42 -6.81
N TYR A 157 11.39 5.24 -6.25
CA TYR A 157 11.51 5.00 -4.81
C TYR A 157 12.40 3.77 -4.55
N SER A 158 12.93 3.65 -3.32
CA SER A 158 14.05 2.76 -3.00
C SER A 158 13.78 1.27 -3.19
N THR A 159 12.53 0.84 -3.07
CA THR A 159 12.16 -0.58 -3.06
C THR A 159 11.71 -1.09 -4.43
N CYS A 160 11.67 -0.21 -5.43
CA CYS A 160 11.11 -0.48 -6.75
C CYS A 160 12.06 -1.30 -7.64
N HIS A 161 11.68 -2.53 -7.97
CA HIS A 161 12.45 -3.40 -8.88
C HIS A 161 12.77 -2.73 -10.23
N TRP A 162 11.75 -2.16 -10.90
CA TRP A 162 11.94 -1.56 -12.23
C TRP A 162 12.81 -0.29 -12.20
N CYS A 163 12.91 0.40 -11.05
CA CYS A 163 13.85 1.51 -10.89
C CYS A 163 15.29 1.02 -10.93
N HIS A 164 15.59 -0.09 -10.25
CA HIS A 164 16.92 -0.74 -10.26
C HIS A 164 17.26 -1.27 -11.66
N VAL A 165 16.30 -1.88 -12.35
CA VAL A 165 16.50 -2.33 -13.74
C VAL A 165 16.86 -1.16 -14.65
N MET A 166 16.13 -0.05 -14.57
CA MET A 166 16.42 1.14 -15.37
C MET A 166 17.77 1.77 -15.01
N GLU A 167 18.15 1.77 -13.74
CA GLU A 167 19.48 2.23 -13.31
C GLU A 167 20.59 1.39 -13.94
N HIS A 168 20.58 0.08 -13.73
CA HIS A 168 21.63 -0.81 -14.19
C HIS A 168 21.74 -0.86 -15.72
N GLU A 169 20.60 -0.83 -16.42
CA GLU A 169 20.61 -0.90 -17.88
C GLU A 169 20.88 0.45 -18.55
N SER A 170 20.61 1.59 -17.88
CA SER A 170 20.73 2.92 -18.50
C SER A 170 21.61 3.90 -17.72
N PHE A 171 21.31 4.18 -16.45
CA PHE A 171 21.94 5.30 -15.73
C PHE A 171 23.39 5.02 -15.27
N GLU A 172 23.78 3.76 -15.14
CA GLU A 172 25.17 3.35 -14.87
C GLU A 172 26.05 3.31 -16.14
N ASN A 173 25.44 3.38 -17.34
CA ASN A 173 26.15 3.30 -18.60
C ASN A 173 26.78 4.65 -18.98
N GLU A 174 28.10 4.69 -19.13
CA GLU A 174 28.88 5.90 -19.44
C GLU A 174 28.46 6.57 -20.77
N GLU A 175 28.11 5.79 -21.80
CA GLU A 175 27.70 6.34 -23.10
C GLU A 175 26.31 6.99 -23.01
N VAL A 176 25.38 6.35 -22.30
CA VAL A 176 24.05 6.89 -22.03
C VAL A 176 24.17 8.17 -21.20
N ALA A 177 24.97 8.13 -20.13
CA ALA A 177 25.18 9.27 -19.25
C ALA A 177 25.81 10.47 -19.95
N ALA A 178 26.76 10.24 -20.87
CA ALA A 178 27.33 11.31 -21.69
C ALA A 178 26.26 12.06 -22.50
N ILE A 179 25.37 11.32 -23.18
CA ILE A 179 24.25 11.90 -23.94
C ILE A 179 23.30 12.68 -23.02
N MET A 180 22.99 12.12 -21.85
CA MET A 180 22.11 12.77 -20.87
C MET A 180 22.70 14.09 -20.35
N ASN A 181 23.97 14.07 -19.93
CA ASN A 181 24.66 15.22 -19.35
C ASN A 181 24.92 16.33 -20.38
N GLU A 182 25.09 15.97 -21.66
CA GLU A 182 25.26 16.94 -22.74
C GLU A 182 23.97 17.72 -23.01
N HIS A 183 22.84 17.01 -23.12
CA HIS A 183 21.61 17.59 -23.68
C HIS A 183 20.56 18.00 -22.64
N PHE A 184 20.63 17.50 -21.40
CA PHE A 184 19.59 17.70 -20.39
C PHE A 184 20.15 18.13 -19.04
N VAL A 185 19.32 18.79 -18.25
CA VAL A 185 19.52 18.86 -16.80
C VAL A 185 18.80 17.66 -16.18
N ASN A 186 19.57 16.75 -15.58
CA ASN A 186 19.05 15.47 -15.09
C ASN A 186 18.63 15.62 -13.62
N ILE A 187 17.34 15.47 -13.33
CA ILE A 187 16.77 15.59 -12.00
C ILE A 187 16.24 14.23 -11.54
N LYS A 188 16.62 13.82 -10.33
CA LYS A 188 16.15 12.59 -9.68
C LYS A 188 15.25 12.95 -8.49
N VAL A 189 14.12 12.25 -8.36
CA VAL A 189 13.14 12.49 -7.30
C VAL A 189 12.71 11.19 -6.65
N ASP A 190 12.78 11.15 -5.31
CA ASP A 190 12.09 10.16 -4.50
C ASP A 190 10.62 10.56 -4.36
N ARG A 191 9.70 9.76 -4.93
CA ARG A 191 8.26 10.03 -4.85
C ARG A 191 7.72 10.00 -3.42
N GLU A 192 8.40 9.31 -2.51
CA GLU A 192 7.94 9.15 -1.14
C GLU A 192 8.21 10.42 -0.32
N GLU A 193 9.26 11.15 -0.66
CA GLU A 193 9.61 12.47 -0.10
C GLU A 193 8.89 13.61 -0.82
N ARG A 194 8.78 13.54 -2.15
CA ARG A 194 8.15 14.55 -3.00
C ARG A 194 6.97 14.00 -3.80
N PRO A 195 5.92 13.49 -3.13
CA PRO A 195 4.72 13.00 -3.81
C PRO A 195 3.97 14.12 -4.53
N ASP A 196 4.16 15.39 -4.14
CA ASP A 196 3.62 16.55 -4.83
C ASP A 196 4.14 16.67 -6.27
N ILE A 197 5.42 16.35 -6.50
CA ILE A 197 6.04 16.33 -7.82
C ILE A 197 5.60 15.08 -8.60
N ASP A 198 5.65 13.92 -7.95
CA ASP A 198 5.23 12.63 -8.53
C ASP A 198 3.80 12.70 -9.09
N ARG A 199 2.84 13.21 -8.29
CA ARG A 199 1.42 13.28 -8.67
C ARG A 199 1.20 14.10 -9.94
N ILE A 200 1.81 15.29 -10.05
CA ILE A 200 1.65 16.17 -11.22
C ILE A 200 2.06 15.44 -12.49
N TYR A 201 3.24 14.84 -12.48
CA TYR A 201 3.80 14.24 -13.67
C TYR A 201 3.21 12.84 -13.95
N MET A 202 2.80 12.10 -12.92
CA MET A 202 2.04 10.85 -13.10
C MET A 202 0.68 11.12 -13.76
N GLN A 203 -0.01 12.19 -13.39
CA GLN A 203 -1.25 12.60 -14.08
C GLN A 203 -0.99 12.89 -15.56
N PHE A 204 0.11 13.56 -15.88
CA PHE A 204 0.52 13.74 -17.27
C PHE A 204 0.76 12.39 -17.98
N VAL A 205 1.48 11.45 -17.35
CA VAL A 205 1.72 10.10 -17.93
C VAL A 205 0.41 9.36 -18.18
N LEU A 206 -0.52 9.36 -17.21
CA LEU A 206 -1.84 8.74 -17.34
C LEU A 206 -2.65 9.34 -18.49
N MET A 207 -2.67 10.67 -18.62
CA MET A 207 -3.34 11.36 -19.73
C MET A 207 -2.72 11.03 -21.09
N MET A 208 -1.40 10.86 -21.15
CA MET A 208 -0.66 10.61 -22.39
C MET A 208 -0.75 9.14 -22.83
N ASN A 209 -0.61 8.19 -21.91
CA ASN A 209 -0.43 6.77 -22.20
C ASN A 209 -1.64 5.91 -21.83
N GLY A 210 -2.57 6.41 -21.01
CA GLY A 210 -3.70 5.66 -20.45
C GLY A 210 -3.32 4.75 -19.26
N SER A 211 -2.03 4.60 -18.99
CA SER A 211 -1.48 3.90 -17.82
C SER A 211 -0.24 4.62 -17.32
N GLY A 212 0.09 4.39 -16.05
CA GLY A 212 1.24 4.98 -15.37
C GLY A 212 2.04 3.92 -14.61
N GLY A 213 3.17 4.32 -14.05
CA GLY A 213 4.04 3.45 -13.27
C GLY A 213 5.43 4.04 -13.08
N TRP A 214 6.20 3.38 -12.22
CA TRP A 214 7.59 3.75 -11.94
C TRP A 214 8.54 2.68 -12.52
N PRO A 215 9.78 3.05 -12.92
CA PRO A 215 10.36 4.39 -12.92
C PRO A 215 9.63 5.30 -13.92
N MET A 216 9.41 6.55 -13.53
CA MET A 216 8.76 7.53 -14.39
C MET A 216 9.83 8.42 -15.03
N SER A 217 9.83 8.51 -16.35
CA SER A 217 10.79 9.25 -17.16
C SER A 217 10.06 10.36 -17.92
N VAL A 218 10.27 11.62 -17.55
CA VAL A 218 9.52 12.77 -18.08
C VAL A 218 10.48 13.84 -18.58
N TRP A 219 10.17 14.41 -19.73
CA TRP A 219 10.93 15.50 -20.31
C TRP A 219 10.16 16.81 -20.16
N LEU A 220 10.75 17.76 -19.45
CA LEU A 220 10.16 19.05 -19.13
C LEU A 220 10.88 20.18 -19.84
N THR A 221 10.16 21.26 -20.07
CA THR A 221 10.75 22.57 -20.39
C THR A 221 11.50 23.14 -19.18
N PRO A 222 12.36 24.17 -19.37
CA PRO A 222 12.97 24.90 -18.25
C PRO A 222 11.95 25.51 -17.26
N ASP A 223 10.71 25.74 -17.73
CA ASP A 223 9.59 26.23 -16.93
C ASP A 223 8.72 25.10 -16.35
N LEU A 224 9.27 23.88 -16.31
CA LEU A 224 8.70 22.69 -15.67
C LEU A 224 7.45 22.10 -16.36
N ALA A 225 7.03 22.66 -17.49
CA ALA A 225 5.90 22.14 -18.27
C ALA A 225 6.29 20.82 -18.96
N PRO A 226 5.47 19.74 -18.86
CA PRO A 226 5.80 18.44 -19.42
C PRO A 226 5.55 18.36 -20.93
N ILE A 227 6.44 17.68 -21.64
CA ILE A 227 6.39 17.53 -23.11
C ILE A 227 6.08 16.10 -23.53
N THR A 228 6.80 15.14 -22.95
CA THR A 228 6.64 13.71 -23.23
C THR A 228 7.10 12.88 -22.04
N ALA A 229 6.62 11.65 -21.97
CA ALA A 229 6.96 10.73 -20.90
C ALA A 229 6.99 9.27 -21.37
N GLY A 230 7.62 8.44 -20.56
CA GLY A 230 7.50 6.99 -20.58
C GLY A 230 7.83 6.41 -19.20
N THR A 231 7.73 5.09 -19.08
CA THR A 231 8.15 4.39 -17.88
C THR A 231 9.57 3.85 -18.06
N TYR A 232 9.68 2.60 -18.49
CA TYR A 232 10.93 1.92 -18.77
C TYR A 232 11.32 2.02 -20.26
N PHE A 233 12.61 2.21 -20.54
CA PHE A 233 13.18 2.18 -21.89
C PHE A 233 14.34 1.17 -21.94
N PRO A 234 14.38 0.27 -22.93
CA PRO A 234 15.45 -0.70 -23.01
C PRO A 234 16.79 -0.09 -23.42
N PRO A 235 17.92 -0.73 -23.10
CA PRO A 235 19.25 -0.26 -23.50
C PRO A 235 19.47 -0.37 -25.02
N GLN A 236 18.77 -1.28 -25.69
CA GLN A 236 18.81 -1.51 -27.13
C GLN A 236 17.41 -1.55 -27.72
N ASP A 237 17.28 -1.20 -29.01
CA ASP A 237 16.02 -1.27 -29.73
C ASP A 237 15.55 -2.74 -29.77
N ARG A 238 14.48 -3.06 -29.02
CA ARG A 238 13.97 -4.44 -28.90
C ARG A 238 12.47 -4.45 -28.69
N TRP A 239 11.81 -5.52 -29.14
CA TRP A 239 10.35 -5.72 -29.00
C TRP A 239 9.49 -4.57 -29.53
N GLY A 240 9.97 -3.87 -30.56
CA GLY A 240 9.28 -2.69 -31.12
C GLY A 240 9.37 -1.43 -30.26
N MET A 241 10.15 -1.45 -29.18
CA MET A 241 10.46 -0.29 -28.34
C MET A 241 11.81 0.31 -28.74
N PRO A 242 11.90 1.64 -28.93
CA PRO A 242 13.18 2.31 -29.13
C PRO A 242 14.01 2.22 -27.85
N SER A 243 15.32 2.15 -28.01
CA SER A 243 16.27 2.25 -26.91
C SER A 243 16.22 3.64 -26.27
N PHE A 244 16.68 3.71 -25.03
CA PHE A 244 16.75 4.97 -24.31
C PHE A 244 17.63 6.00 -25.05
N THR A 245 18.77 5.58 -25.64
CA THR A 245 19.63 6.48 -26.43
C THR A 245 18.93 7.01 -27.69
N THR A 246 18.14 6.18 -28.38
CA THR A 246 17.31 6.61 -29.52
C THR A 246 16.29 7.67 -29.10
N VAL A 247 15.65 7.48 -27.95
CA VAL A 247 14.67 8.43 -27.40
C VAL A 247 15.34 9.76 -27.01
N LEU A 248 16.46 9.71 -26.27
CA LEU A 248 17.20 10.89 -25.82
C LEU A 248 17.63 11.77 -27.00
N ARG A 249 18.26 11.18 -28.03
CA ARG A 249 18.69 11.92 -29.23
C ARG A 249 17.51 12.54 -29.96
N ALA A 250 16.44 11.77 -30.18
CA ALA A 250 15.25 12.26 -30.86
C ALA A 250 14.57 13.46 -30.16
N ILE A 251 14.56 13.48 -28.82
CA ILE A 251 14.00 14.60 -28.05
C ILE A 251 14.93 15.81 -28.11
N SER A 252 16.24 15.61 -27.93
CA SER A 252 17.23 16.70 -27.98
C SER A 252 17.23 17.44 -29.32
N SER A 253 17.17 16.72 -30.45
CA SER A 253 17.11 17.34 -31.78
C SER A 253 15.82 18.15 -31.96
N LYS A 254 14.69 17.65 -31.47
CA LYS A 254 13.42 18.38 -31.54
C LYS A 254 13.38 19.65 -30.71
N TRP A 255 14.04 19.65 -29.55
CA TRP A 255 14.19 20.86 -28.73
C TRP A 255 14.96 21.94 -29.48
N ALA A 256 16.10 21.56 -30.08
CA ALA A 256 16.92 22.48 -30.86
C ALA A 256 16.19 23.04 -32.10
N GLU A 257 15.29 22.27 -32.71
CA GLU A 257 14.56 22.68 -33.92
C GLU A 257 13.27 23.47 -33.62
N ASN A 258 12.53 23.15 -32.56
CA ASN A 258 11.14 23.59 -32.36
C ASN A 258 10.81 24.02 -30.91
N GLU A 259 11.76 24.66 -30.22
CA GLU A 259 11.65 25.07 -28.82
C GLU A 259 10.30 25.76 -28.46
N GLU A 260 9.96 26.85 -29.15
CA GLU A 260 8.76 27.65 -28.87
C GLU A 260 7.46 26.83 -29.00
N GLN A 261 7.41 25.94 -30.00
CA GLN A 261 6.25 25.07 -30.20
C GLN A 261 6.11 24.06 -29.05
N LEU A 262 7.23 23.52 -28.56
CA LEU A 262 7.22 22.59 -27.44
C LEU A 262 6.82 23.29 -26.14
N LYS A 263 7.31 24.51 -25.88
CA LYS A 263 6.88 25.32 -24.73
C LYS A 263 5.37 25.57 -24.74
N ALA A 264 4.83 25.99 -25.89
CA ALA A 264 3.39 26.21 -26.05
C ALA A 264 2.58 24.93 -25.77
N ALA A 265 3.01 23.78 -26.33
CA ALA A 265 2.35 22.50 -26.11
C ALA A 265 2.39 22.07 -24.63
N GLY A 266 3.52 22.27 -23.93
CA GLY A 266 3.62 22.00 -22.50
C GLY A 266 2.67 22.85 -21.66
N ASN A 267 2.54 24.14 -21.98
CA ASN A 267 1.61 25.05 -21.28
C ASN A 267 0.14 24.69 -21.51
N GLU A 268 -0.22 24.23 -22.71
CA GLU A 268 -1.56 23.69 -22.99
C GLU A 268 -1.87 22.46 -22.12
N ILE A 269 -0.89 21.58 -21.92
CA ILE A 269 -1.02 20.39 -21.05
C ILE A 269 -1.24 20.81 -19.59
N ILE A 270 -0.43 21.75 -19.08
CA ILE A 270 -0.60 22.27 -17.71
C ILE A 270 -2.00 22.87 -17.52
N THR A 271 -2.45 23.67 -18.48
CA THR A 271 -3.80 24.26 -18.47
C THR A 271 -4.88 23.18 -18.46
N ALA A 272 -4.71 22.11 -19.23
CA ALA A 272 -5.64 20.99 -19.27
C ALA A 272 -5.69 20.22 -17.93
N ILE A 273 -4.54 19.99 -17.29
CA ILE A 273 -4.48 19.35 -15.97
C ILE A 273 -5.15 20.25 -14.92
N GLN A 274 -4.84 21.55 -14.92
CA GLN A 274 -5.43 22.53 -13.99
C GLN A 274 -6.96 22.54 -14.10
N LYS A 275 -7.49 22.63 -15.34
CA LYS A 275 -8.94 22.60 -15.58
C LYS A 275 -9.59 21.28 -15.14
N SER A 276 -8.89 20.16 -15.24
CA SER A 276 -9.45 18.84 -14.93
C SER A 276 -9.45 18.51 -13.43
N LEU A 277 -8.47 18.98 -12.66
CA LEU A 277 -8.23 18.52 -11.29
C LEU A 277 -8.23 19.63 -10.24
N CYS A 278 -8.24 20.90 -10.64
CA CYS A 278 -8.15 22.03 -9.70
C CYS A 278 -9.44 22.85 -9.67
N GLU A 279 -10.10 22.99 -10.82
CA GLU A 279 -11.28 23.84 -10.99
C GLU A 279 -12.58 23.05 -10.84
N LYS A 280 -13.58 23.66 -10.21
CA LYS A 280 -14.93 23.11 -10.21
C LYS A 280 -15.51 23.28 -11.63
N THR A 281 -15.80 22.17 -12.30
CA THR A 281 -16.20 22.19 -13.72
C THR A 281 -17.70 22.30 -13.94
N SER A 282 -18.53 22.13 -12.91
CA SER A 282 -19.97 22.40 -12.95
C SER A 282 -20.55 22.81 -11.58
N GLU A 283 -21.81 23.23 -11.57
CA GLU A 283 -22.58 23.52 -10.35
C GLU A 283 -23.23 22.26 -9.74
N ALA A 284 -22.82 21.05 -10.14
CA ALA A 284 -23.33 19.82 -9.57
C ALA A 284 -23.15 19.80 -8.05
N ALA A 285 -24.18 19.31 -7.39
CA ALA A 285 -24.26 19.13 -5.96
C ALA A 285 -24.90 17.77 -5.67
N PHE A 286 -24.58 17.22 -4.50
CA PHE A 286 -25.26 16.02 -4.02
C PHE A 286 -26.53 16.45 -3.28
N GLU A 287 -27.67 16.11 -3.86
CA GLU A 287 -28.98 16.25 -3.22
C GLU A 287 -29.25 15.07 -2.26
N PRO A 288 -30.15 15.19 -1.27
CA PRO A 288 -30.52 14.07 -0.40
C PRO A 288 -30.90 12.80 -1.19
N GLY A 289 -30.26 11.66 -0.86
CA GLY A 289 -30.42 10.39 -1.56
C GLY A 289 -29.41 10.16 -2.68
N SER A 290 -28.50 11.11 -2.92
CA SER A 290 -27.41 10.94 -3.88
C SER A 290 -26.45 9.83 -3.47
N ALA A 291 -26.19 9.64 -2.17
CA ALA A 291 -25.34 8.57 -1.68
C ALA A 291 -25.84 7.19 -2.12
N ASP A 292 -27.15 6.94 -2.01
CA ASP A 292 -27.76 5.69 -2.43
C ASP A 292 -27.67 5.48 -3.95
N ALA A 293 -27.92 6.52 -4.74
CA ALA A 293 -27.77 6.44 -6.20
C ALA A 293 -26.32 6.11 -6.59
N LYS A 294 -25.34 6.74 -5.94
CA LYS A 294 -23.90 6.47 -6.14
C LYS A 294 -23.48 5.09 -5.65
N LEU A 295 -24.06 4.60 -4.56
CA LEU A 295 -23.88 3.24 -4.08
C LEU A 295 -24.38 2.22 -5.12
N GLN A 296 -25.57 2.41 -5.68
CA GLN A 296 -26.09 1.51 -6.73
C GLN A 296 -25.21 1.52 -7.98
N GLU A 297 -24.73 2.70 -8.41
CA GLU A 297 -23.78 2.82 -9.52
C GLU A 297 -22.49 2.04 -9.26
N ALA A 298 -21.88 2.26 -8.09
CA ALA A 298 -20.66 1.59 -7.68
C ALA A 298 -20.83 0.08 -7.60
N MET A 299 -21.92 -0.39 -6.98
CA MET A 299 -22.20 -1.82 -6.84
C MET A 299 -22.37 -2.52 -8.18
N ARG A 300 -23.05 -1.89 -9.15
CA ARG A 300 -23.17 -2.42 -10.51
C ARG A 300 -21.79 -2.59 -11.16
N ILE A 301 -20.89 -1.61 -11.00
CA ILE A 301 -19.54 -1.65 -11.57
C ILE A 301 -18.69 -2.71 -10.86
N PHE A 302 -18.72 -2.77 -9.52
CA PHE A 302 -17.96 -3.77 -8.76
C PHE A 302 -18.39 -5.19 -9.11
N LYS A 303 -19.70 -5.48 -9.16
CA LYS A 303 -20.19 -6.80 -9.58
C LYS A 303 -19.77 -7.15 -11.01
N GLN A 304 -19.69 -6.18 -11.91
CA GLN A 304 -19.23 -6.39 -13.29
C GLN A 304 -17.72 -6.64 -13.39
N ARG A 305 -16.91 -5.98 -12.57
CA ARG A 305 -15.44 -6.03 -12.62
C ARG A 305 -14.82 -7.09 -11.71
N HIS A 306 -15.56 -7.60 -10.73
CA HIS A 306 -15.05 -8.60 -9.80
C HIS A 306 -14.64 -9.87 -10.53
N ASP A 307 -13.42 -10.31 -10.25
CA ASP A 307 -12.89 -11.57 -10.72
C ASP A 307 -13.44 -12.71 -9.84
N THR A 308 -14.50 -13.37 -10.30
CA THR A 308 -15.14 -14.46 -9.56
C THR A 308 -14.27 -15.71 -9.41
N GLN A 309 -13.15 -15.81 -10.13
CA GLN A 309 -12.26 -16.96 -10.06
C GLN A 309 -11.10 -16.76 -9.07
N PHE A 310 -10.53 -15.55 -9.05
CA PHE A 310 -9.32 -15.25 -8.27
C PHE A 310 -9.47 -14.04 -7.35
N GLY A 311 -10.64 -13.42 -7.25
CA GLY A 311 -10.86 -12.18 -6.50
C GLY A 311 -10.13 -10.95 -7.07
N GLY A 312 -10.47 -9.77 -6.58
CA GLY A 312 -10.00 -8.48 -7.07
C GLY A 312 -10.84 -7.92 -8.23
N PHE A 313 -10.48 -6.75 -8.74
CA PHE A 313 -11.31 -5.97 -9.69
C PHE A 313 -10.62 -5.64 -11.02
N GLY A 314 -9.61 -6.42 -11.40
CA GLY A 314 -8.81 -6.24 -12.61
C GLY A 314 -8.15 -7.54 -13.08
N SER A 315 -7.44 -7.50 -14.22
CA SER A 315 -6.79 -8.66 -14.82
C SER A 315 -5.38 -8.89 -14.26
N HIS A 316 -4.40 -8.12 -14.72
CA HIS A 316 -3.00 -8.15 -14.28
C HIS A 316 -2.33 -6.81 -14.66
N PRO A 317 -1.36 -6.32 -13.87
CA PRO A 317 -1.02 -6.74 -12.51
C PRO A 317 -2.19 -6.55 -11.53
N LYS A 318 -2.18 -7.26 -10.39
CA LYS A 318 -3.20 -7.17 -9.34
C LYS A 318 -2.66 -6.54 -8.06
N PHE A 319 -3.31 -5.45 -7.64
CA PHE A 319 -3.07 -4.76 -6.37
C PHE A 319 -4.19 -5.07 -5.37
N PRO A 320 -3.91 -5.10 -4.06
CA PRO A 320 -4.95 -5.30 -3.04
C PRO A 320 -6.11 -4.28 -3.07
N GLU A 321 -5.86 -3.05 -3.53
CA GLU A 321 -6.86 -1.96 -3.66
C GLU A 321 -7.75 -1.80 -2.42
N VAL A 322 -7.13 -1.64 -1.25
CA VAL A 322 -7.80 -1.82 0.05
C VAL A 322 -8.95 -0.85 0.30
N SER A 323 -8.91 0.37 -0.26
CA SER A 323 -10.02 1.32 -0.21
C SER A 323 -11.32 0.74 -0.77
N ARG A 324 -11.24 -0.08 -1.84
CA ARG A 324 -12.40 -0.78 -2.40
C ARG A 324 -12.93 -1.84 -1.44
N LEU A 325 -12.05 -2.61 -0.81
CA LEU A 325 -12.44 -3.65 0.15
C LEU A 325 -13.13 -3.05 1.38
N ASN A 326 -12.58 -1.97 1.93
CA ASN A 326 -13.19 -1.26 3.05
C ASN A 326 -14.55 -0.65 2.69
N PHE A 327 -14.68 -0.06 1.49
CA PHE A 327 -15.96 0.40 0.98
C PHE A 327 -16.97 -0.75 0.86
N LEU A 328 -16.59 -1.91 0.32
CA LEU A 328 -17.51 -3.05 0.21
C LEU A 328 -18.01 -3.54 1.56
N PHE A 329 -17.20 -3.48 2.63
CA PHE A 329 -17.68 -3.74 3.98
C PHE A 329 -18.73 -2.73 4.43
N HIS A 330 -18.54 -1.44 4.13
CA HIS A 330 -19.56 -0.42 4.43
C HIS A 330 -20.82 -0.63 3.58
N ALA A 331 -20.67 -0.83 2.27
CA ALA A 331 -21.77 -1.13 1.35
C ALA A 331 -22.58 -2.34 1.84
N TYR A 332 -21.95 -3.42 2.27
CA TYR A 332 -22.63 -4.57 2.88
C TYR A 332 -23.43 -4.18 4.12
N ILE A 333 -22.92 -3.31 4.99
CA ILE A 333 -23.66 -2.85 6.17
C ILE A 333 -24.94 -2.10 5.78
N VAL A 334 -24.89 -1.28 4.72
CA VAL A 334 -26.04 -0.52 4.22
C VAL A 334 -27.03 -1.43 3.48
N THR A 335 -26.56 -2.22 2.52
CA THR A 335 -27.43 -2.99 1.60
C THR A 335 -27.85 -4.35 2.16
N LYS A 336 -27.06 -4.92 3.07
CA LYS A 336 -27.14 -6.33 3.51
C LYS A 336 -27.04 -7.35 2.38
N ASP A 337 -26.49 -6.96 1.23
CA ASP A 337 -26.29 -7.83 0.07
C ASP A 337 -25.09 -8.77 0.27
N ILE A 338 -25.35 -10.08 0.38
CA ILE A 338 -24.32 -11.09 0.65
C ILE A 338 -23.28 -11.14 -0.47
N ASP A 339 -23.67 -10.91 -1.73
CA ASP A 339 -22.71 -10.86 -2.85
C ASP A 339 -21.65 -9.78 -2.63
N THR A 340 -22.04 -8.66 -2.00
CA THR A 340 -21.13 -7.55 -1.68
C THR A 340 -20.07 -7.97 -0.68
N LEU A 341 -20.49 -8.67 0.39
CA LEU A 341 -19.57 -9.22 1.38
C LEU A 341 -18.66 -10.28 0.76
N ASP A 342 -19.22 -11.18 -0.05
CA ASP A 342 -18.51 -12.26 -0.73
C ASP A 342 -17.41 -11.72 -1.66
N MET A 343 -17.66 -10.65 -2.43
CA MET A 343 -16.61 -10.02 -3.24
C MET A 343 -15.39 -9.60 -2.40
N ALA A 344 -15.64 -9.00 -1.23
CA ALA A 344 -14.55 -8.53 -0.36
C ALA A 344 -13.82 -9.70 0.31
N THR A 345 -14.55 -10.67 0.88
CA THR A 345 -13.96 -11.81 1.59
C THR A 345 -13.27 -12.77 0.63
N HIS A 346 -13.85 -13.04 -0.54
CA HIS A 346 -13.22 -13.84 -1.60
C HIS A 346 -11.91 -13.21 -2.05
N THR A 347 -11.88 -11.89 -2.26
CA THR A 347 -10.65 -11.17 -2.62
C THR A 347 -9.59 -11.28 -1.52
N LEU A 348 -9.94 -11.04 -0.26
CA LEU A 348 -9.01 -11.15 0.87
C LEU A 348 -8.49 -12.58 1.09
N HIS A 349 -9.32 -13.60 0.86
CA HIS A 349 -8.89 -15.01 0.90
C HIS A 349 -7.87 -15.32 -0.20
N ASN A 350 -8.08 -14.83 -1.42
CA ASN A 350 -7.13 -15.02 -2.52
C ASN A 350 -5.80 -14.26 -2.27
N ILE A 351 -5.86 -13.04 -1.74
CA ILE A 351 -4.66 -12.29 -1.32
C ILE A 351 -3.88 -13.06 -0.25
N GLY A 352 -4.56 -13.54 0.81
CA GLY A 352 -3.93 -14.25 1.92
C GLY A 352 -3.37 -15.63 1.54
N ARG A 353 -3.97 -16.28 0.54
CA ARG A 353 -3.51 -17.58 0.01
C ARG A 353 -2.47 -17.44 -1.10
N GLY A 354 -2.41 -16.28 -1.75
CA GLY A 354 -1.51 -15.99 -2.86
C GLY A 354 -0.05 -15.95 -2.45
N GLY A 355 0.83 -15.87 -3.45
CA GLY A 355 2.27 -15.72 -3.27
C GLY A 355 2.69 -14.31 -2.85
N ILE A 356 1.78 -13.33 -2.92
CA ILE A 356 2.02 -12.00 -2.34
C ILE A 356 2.03 -12.03 -0.81
N HIS A 357 1.43 -13.03 -0.17
CA HIS A 357 1.56 -13.25 1.26
C HIS A 357 2.85 -14.03 1.54
N ASP A 358 3.71 -13.50 2.42
CA ASP A 358 4.88 -14.24 2.90
C ASP A 358 4.46 -15.30 3.92
N HIS A 359 4.08 -16.49 3.45
CA HIS A 359 3.63 -17.59 4.30
C HIS A 359 4.67 -18.04 5.34
N VAL A 360 5.97 -17.76 5.14
CA VAL A 360 7.04 -18.16 6.07
C VAL A 360 7.03 -17.30 7.34
N PHE A 361 6.84 -15.98 7.21
CA PHE A 361 6.95 -15.05 8.36
C PHE A 361 5.84 -14.01 8.48
N GLY A 362 5.10 -13.72 7.43
CA GLY A 362 4.04 -12.72 7.39
C GLY A 362 4.42 -11.43 6.67
N GLY A 363 3.44 -10.55 6.56
CA GLY A 363 3.48 -9.38 5.71
C GLY A 363 3.20 -9.71 4.24
N PHE A 364 2.91 -8.67 3.46
CA PHE A 364 2.47 -8.79 2.07
C PHE A 364 3.37 -8.00 1.13
N ALA A 365 3.71 -8.59 0.00
CA ALA A 365 4.22 -7.87 -1.15
C ALA A 365 3.15 -6.91 -1.70
N ARG A 366 3.57 -5.80 -2.31
CA ARG A 366 2.65 -4.74 -2.77
C ARG A 366 1.63 -5.24 -3.79
N TYR A 367 2.06 -6.07 -4.75
CA TYR A 367 1.20 -6.53 -5.84
C TYR A 367 1.70 -7.81 -6.49
N ALA A 368 0.79 -8.47 -7.23
CA ALA A 368 1.09 -9.61 -8.07
C ALA A 368 1.21 -9.21 -9.54
N VAL A 369 2.18 -9.77 -10.26
CA VAL A 369 2.31 -9.58 -11.72
C VAL A 369 1.23 -10.31 -12.49
N ASP A 370 0.63 -11.33 -11.90
CA ASP A 370 -0.34 -12.20 -12.55
C ASP A 370 -1.75 -12.08 -11.95
N ARG A 371 -2.73 -12.61 -12.68
CA ARG A 371 -4.15 -12.60 -12.28
C ARG A 371 -4.44 -13.47 -11.05
N LYS A 372 -3.58 -14.45 -10.72
CA LYS A 372 -3.86 -15.47 -9.70
C LYS A 372 -3.29 -15.12 -8.32
N TRP A 373 -2.75 -13.91 -8.15
CA TRP A 373 -2.02 -13.48 -6.94
C TRP A 373 -0.79 -14.35 -6.63
N ALA A 374 -0.23 -15.04 -7.62
CA ALA A 374 0.77 -16.08 -7.43
C ALA A 374 2.19 -15.52 -7.40
N ILE A 375 2.50 -14.57 -8.29
CA ILE A 375 3.86 -14.10 -8.51
C ILE A 375 3.93 -12.64 -8.04
N PRO A 376 4.61 -12.34 -6.93
CA PRO A 376 4.74 -10.98 -6.43
C PRO A 376 5.83 -10.23 -7.18
N HIS A 377 5.72 -8.90 -7.21
CA HIS A 377 6.92 -8.08 -7.06
C HIS A 377 7.22 -7.98 -5.56
N PHE A 378 8.39 -8.40 -5.12
CA PHE A 378 8.64 -8.72 -3.71
C PHE A 378 8.78 -7.50 -2.77
N GLU A 379 8.59 -6.28 -3.29
CA GLU A 379 8.59 -5.06 -2.48
C GLU A 379 7.47 -5.12 -1.43
N LYS A 380 7.81 -4.81 -0.17
CA LYS A 380 6.85 -4.74 0.93
C LYS A 380 6.77 -3.32 1.44
N MET A 381 5.63 -2.67 1.23
CA MET A 381 5.42 -1.27 1.59
C MET A 381 4.59 -1.14 2.88
N LEU A 382 4.95 -0.16 3.73
CA LEU A 382 4.29 0.06 5.01
C LEU A 382 2.81 0.41 4.88
N TYR A 383 2.44 1.23 3.88
CA TYR A 383 1.04 1.61 3.67
C TYR A 383 0.17 0.43 3.26
N ASP A 384 0.69 -0.55 2.50
CA ASP A 384 -0.03 -1.78 2.17
C ASP A 384 -0.26 -2.62 3.42
N GLN A 385 0.77 -2.76 4.28
CA GLN A 385 0.65 -3.48 5.55
C GLN A 385 -0.43 -2.84 6.46
N GLY A 386 -0.35 -1.53 6.68
CA GLY A 386 -1.29 -0.82 7.56
C GLY A 386 -2.74 -0.95 7.08
N GLN A 387 -2.97 -0.80 5.78
CA GLN A 387 -4.29 -0.93 5.18
C GLN A 387 -4.82 -2.37 5.20
N LEU A 388 -4.00 -3.36 4.80
CA LEU A 388 -4.41 -4.77 4.84
C LEU A 388 -4.70 -5.24 6.27
N MET A 389 -3.92 -4.80 7.26
CA MET A 389 -4.18 -5.09 8.67
C MET A 389 -5.57 -4.57 9.08
N ALA A 390 -5.92 -3.34 8.67
CA ALA A 390 -7.25 -2.79 8.89
C ALA A 390 -8.36 -3.57 8.17
N ALA A 391 -8.14 -4.00 6.93
CA ALA A 391 -9.13 -4.74 6.13
C ALA A 391 -9.39 -6.14 6.68
N TYR A 392 -8.33 -6.89 7.00
CA TYR A 392 -8.43 -8.21 7.63
C TYR A 392 -9.09 -8.14 9.02
N ALA A 393 -8.78 -7.12 9.83
CA ALA A 393 -9.47 -6.89 11.09
C ALA A 393 -10.98 -6.63 10.88
N ASN A 394 -11.36 -5.84 9.87
CA ASN A 394 -12.77 -5.58 9.57
C ASN A 394 -13.48 -6.85 9.06
N ALA A 395 -12.81 -7.63 8.21
CA ALA A 395 -13.33 -8.92 7.72
C ALA A 395 -13.57 -9.89 8.89
N TYR A 396 -12.61 -10.04 9.80
CA TYR A 396 -12.78 -10.86 11.02
C TYR A 396 -13.97 -10.39 11.87
N LYS A 397 -14.11 -9.07 12.07
CA LYS A 397 -15.23 -8.53 12.86
C LYS A 397 -16.59 -8.77 12.24
N LEU A 398 -16.66 -8.89 10.91
CA LEU A 398 -17.88 -9.21 10.16
C LEU A 398 -18.17 -10.71 10.12
N THR A 399 -17.18 -11.54 9.78
CA THR A 399 -17.40 -12.97 9.48
C THR A 399 -17.04 -13.91 10.63
N ARG A 400 -16.20 -13.46 11.57
CA ARG A 400 -15.56 -14.28 12.62
C ARG A 400 -14.70 -15.43 12.09
N GLU A 401 -14.28 -15.37 10.82
CA GLU A 401 -13.35 -16.34 10.25
C GLU A 401 -11.93 -16.09 10.78
N GLU A 402 -11.43 -17.01 11.59
CA GLU A 402 -10.11 -16.91 12.24
C GLU A 402 -8.95 -16.70 11.26
N ALA A 403 -9.06 -17.18 10.02
CA ALA A 403 -8.03 -16.96 9.00
C ALA A 403 -7.74 -15.46 8.77
N PHE A 404 -8.76 -14.60 8.82
CA PHE A 404 -8.55 -13.15 8.68
C PHE A 404 -7.79 -12.56 9.88
N LEU A 405 -8.05 -13.05 11.08
CA LEU A 405 -7.29 -12.64 12.27
C LEU A 405 -5.84 -13.14 12.20
N GLU A 406 -5.61 -14.37 11.73
CA GLU A 406 -4.27 -14.93 11.50
C GLU A 406 -3.46 -14.08 10.50
N TYR A 407 -4.07 -13.62 9.39
CA TYR A 407 -3.39 -12.72 8.44
C TYR A 407 -3.06 -11.36 9.05
N ALA A 408 -4.00 -10.74 9.79
CA ALA A 408 -3.75 -9.45 10.44
C ALA A 408 -2.63 -9.54 11.51
N ASP A 409 -2.61 -10.61 12.29
CA ASP A 409 -1.54 -10.88 13.27
C ASP A 409 -0.19 -11.17 12.56
N GLY A 410 -0.22 -11.84 11.40
CA GLY A 410 0.96 -12.03 10.56
C GLY A 410 1.56 -10.71 10.07
N ILE A 411 0.72 -9.72 9.71
CA ILE A 411 1.18 -8.37 9.37
C ILE A 411 1.79 -7.69 10.61
N TYR A 412 1.10 -7.72 11.75
CA TYR A 412 1.61 -7.14 13.00
C TYR A 412 2.99 -7.69 13.38
N ARG A 413 3.17 -9.02 13.27
CA ARG A 413 4.45 -9.68 13.54
C ARG A 413 5.55 -9.22 12.59
N TYR A 414 5.26 -9.10 11.30
CA TYR A 414 6.20 -8.57 10.32
C TYR A 414 6.61 -7.13 10.65
N LEU A 415 5.64 -6.25 10.87
CA LEU A 415 5.88 -4.84 11.17
C LEU A 415 6.78 -4.64 12.39
N THR A 416 6.46 -5.32 13.50
CA THR A 416 7.18 -5.17 14.78
C THR A 416 8.55 -5.84 14.80
N THR A 417 8.81 -6.79 13.90
CA THR A 417 10.11 -7.47 13.84
C THR A 417 11.05 -6.81 12.83
N ASP A 418 10.55 -6.47 11.65
CA ASP A 418 11.38 -6.11 10.50
C ASP A 418 11.32 -4.62 10.15
N LEU A 419 10.21 -3.91 10.45
CA LEU A 419 10.02 -2.50 10.07
C LEU A 419 9.98 -1.53 11.25
N GLN A 420 10.00 -1.98 12.50
CA GLN A 420 9.88 -1.07 13.64
C GLN A 420 11.23 -0.45 14.01
N HIS A 421 11.28 0.88 14.05
CA HIS A 421 12.36 1.62 14.67
C HIS A 421 12.26 1.49 16.22
N PRO A 422 13.38 1.35 16.96
CA PRO A 422 13.35 1.17 18.42
C PRO A 422 12.58 2.24 19.21
N ALA A 423 12.50 3.47 18.67
CA ALA A 423 11.73 4.58 19.25
C ALA A 423 10.21 4.50 19.04
N GLY A 424 9.70 3.56 18.23
CA GLY A 424 8.27 3.27 18.09
C GLY A 424 7.68 3.47 16.68
N GLY A 425 8.30 4.31 15.85
CA GLY A 425 7.89 4.52 14.45
C GLY A 425 8.22 3.34 13.54
N PHE A 426 7.62 3.30 12.34
CA PHE A 426 7.85 2.25 11.36
C PHE A 426 8.48 2.79 10.07
N TYR A 427 9.47 2.04 9.58
CA TYR A 427 10.17 2.25 8.32
C TYR A 427 9.26 2.03 7.10
N ALA A 428 9.59 2.70 5.99
CA ALA A 428 8.76 2.81 4.80
C ALA A 428 8.55 1.47 4.07
N GLY A 429 9.55 0.59 4.05
CA GLY A 429 9.41 -0.73 3.45
C GLY A 429 10.71 -1.50 3.27
N GLU A 430 10.60 -2.67 2.62
CA GLU A 430 11.73 -3.50 2.19
C GLU A 430 11.77 -3.61 0.66
N ASP A 431 13.00 -3.61 0.13
CA ASP A 431 13.33 -3.73 -1.29
C ASP A 431 12.80 -5.05 -1.89
N ALA A 432 12.40 -5.02 -3.17
CA ALA A 432 12.06 -6.24 -3.90
C ALA A 432 13.29 -7.14 -4.14
N ASP A 433 14.46 -6.51 -4.22
CA ASP A 433 15.70 -7.12 -4.65
C ASP A 433 16.65 -7.38 -3.47
N SER A 434 17.30 -8.54 -3.47
CA SER A 434 18.35 -8.88 -2.50
C SER A 434 19.48 -9.63 -3.18
N LEU A 435 20.65 -9.68 -2.52
CA LEU A 435 21.75 -10.51 -3.01
C LEU A 435 21.38 -12.00 -2.87
N PRO A 436 21.58 -12.85 -3.89
CA PRO A 436 21.40 -14.30 -3.74
C PRO A 436 22.33 -14.89 -2.69
N LYS A 437 23.59 -14.43 -2.65
CA LYS A 437 24.60 -14.76 -1.64
C LYS A 437 25.35 -13.51 -1.22
N ALA A 438 25.89 -13.51 0.01
CA ALA A 438 26.65 -12.38 0.54
C ALA A 438 27.92 -12.03 -0.27
N SER A 439 28.42 -12.96 -1.09
CA SER A 439 29.55 -12.76 -1.99
C SER A 439 29.16 -12.14 -3.33
N ASP A 440 27.88 -12.11 -3.66
CA ASP A 440 27.41 -11.59 -4.95
C ASP A 440 27.38 -10.06 -4.92
N THR A 441 27.50 -9.45 -6.10
CA THR A 441 27.49 -7.98 -6.25
C THR A 441 26.21 -7.47 -6.91
N LYS A 442 25.41 -8.36 -7.50
CA LYS A 442 24.14 -8.04 -8.16
C LYS A 442 23.00 -8.57 -7.33
N LYS A 443 22.06 -7.69 -6.98
CA LYS A 443 20.80 -8.09 -6.39
C LYS A 443 19.88 -8.65 -7.48
N VAL A 444 18.96 -9.52 -7.08
CA VAL A 444 17.90 -10.03 -7.95
C VAL A 444 16.60 -10.13 -7.16
N GLU A 445 15.50 -9.98 -7.87
CA GLU A 445 14.16 -10.09 -7.31
C GLU A 445 13.89 -11.50 -6.75
N GLY A 446 13.33 -11.57 -5.55
CA GLY A 446 12.87 -12.82 -4.92
C GLY A 446 13.96 -13.73 -4.33
N ALA A 447 15.25 -13.35 -4.40
CA ALA A 447 16.36 -14.13 -3.84
C ALA A 447 16.19 -14.45 -2.34
N PHE A 448 15.65 -13.51 -1.56
CA PHE A 448 15.39 -13.71 -0.14
C PHE A 448 14.20 -14.66 0.12
N TYR A 449 13.15 -14.58 -0.70
CA TYR A 449 11.84 -15.16 -0.41
C TYR A 449 11.56 -16.51 -1.09
N ALA A 450 12.14 -16.78 -2.26
CA ALA A 450 11.81 -17.96 -3.07
C ALA A 450 12.69 -19.18 -2.70
N TRP A 451 12.17 -20.39 -2.96
CA TRP A 451 12.78 -21.66 -2.53
C TRP A 451 12.85 -22.68 -3.65
N THR A 452 13.93 -23.46 -3.75
CA THR A 452 13.90 -24.66 -4.61
C THR A 452 13.14 -25.79 -3.90
N TYR A 453 12.63 -26.73 -4.69
CA TYR A 453 11.97 -27.94 -4.16
C TYR A 453 12.90 -28.72 -3.22
N GLU A 454 14.17 -28.88 -3.63
CA GLU A 454 15.18 -29.61 -2.86
C GLU A 454 15.63 -28.84 -1.60
N GLU A 455 15.65 -27.50 -1.61
CA GLU A 455 15.93 -26.68 -0.41
C GLU A 455 14.90 -26.98 0.69
N VAL A 456 13.60 -27.00 0.35
CA VAL A 456 12.53 -27.29 1.32
C VAL A 456 12.61 -28.74 1.77
N LYS A 457 12.79 -29.69 0.85
CA LYS A 457 12.90 -31.12 1.17
C LYS A 457 14.05 -31.40 2.13
N LYS A 458 15.23 -30.81 1.86
CA LYS A 458 16.40 -30.92 2.72
C LYS A 458 16.16 -30.28 4.08
N ALA A 459 15.52 -29.10 4.14
CA ALA A 459 15.22 -28.42 5.39
C ALA A 459 14.35 -29.28 6.34
N ILE A 460 13.32 -29.94 5.81
CA ILE A 460 12.47 -30.87 6.58
C ILE A 460 13.29 -32.08 7.03
N GLY A 461 14.09 -32.69 6.14
CA GLY A 461 14.91 -33.86 6.45
C GLY A 461 15.97 -33.61 7.54
N ASP A 462 16.69 -32.49 7.45
CA ASP A 462 17.71 -32.09 8.41
C ASP A 462 17.13 -31.73 9.79
N ASN A 463 15.83 -31.42 9.86
CA ASN A 463 15.12 -31.03 11.08
C ASN A 463 14.08 -32.08 11.51
N LYS A 464 14.24 -33.35 11.13
CA LYS A 464 13.27 -34.43 11.39
C LYS A 464 12.81 -34.51 12.85
N ASP A 465 13.69 -34.22 13.81
CA ASP A 465 13.41 -34.33 15.24
C ASP A 465 12.33 -33.33 15.69
N LYS A 466 12.16 -32.19 14.99
CA LYS A 466 11.12 -31.20 15.27
C LYS A 466 9.69 -31.70 14.97
N TYR A 467 9.56 -32.82 14.27
CA TYR A 467 8.27 -33.40 13.89
C TYR A 467 7.93 -34.67 14.68
N SER A 468 8.71 -35.03 15.69
CA SER A 468 8.57 -36.30 16.41
C SER A 468 7.16 -36.52 17.01
N GLU A 469 6.50 -35.44 17.44
CA GLU A 469 5.15 -35.49 18.01
C GLU A 469 4.07 -35.86 16.99
N LEU A 470 4.30 -35.58 15.70
CA LEU A 470 3.34 -35.89 14.63
C LEU A 470 3.31 -37.38 14.29
N LYS A 471 4.34 -38.16 14.69
CA LYS A 471 4.48 -39.60 14.40
C LYS A 471 4.33 -39.92 12.90
N MET A 472 4.90 -39.07 12.04
CA MET A 472 4.87 -39.21 10.59
C MET A 472 6.30 -39.24 10.03
N ASP A 473 6.50 -40.02 8.98
CA ASP A 473 7.75 -40.02 8.22
C ASP A 473 7.97 -38.64 7.56
N VAL A 474 9.23 -38.17 7.53
CA VAL A 474 9.58 -36.85 6.98
C VAL A 474 9.33 -36.74 5.48
N GLY A 475 9.38 -37.85 4.74
CA GLY A 475 8.98 -37.90 3.33
C GLY A 475 7.49 -37.58 3.17
N LYS A 476 6.63 -38.20 3.99
CA LYS A 476 5.19 -37.90 4.00
C LYS A 476 4.90 -36.46 4.42
N ILE A 477 5.62 -35.93 5.42
CA ILE A 477 5.50 -34.53 5.85
C ILE A 477 5.84 -33.58 4.69
N PHE A 478 6.93 -33.86 3.97
CA PHE A 478 7.32 -33.08 2.81
C PHE A 478 6.27 -33.14 1.70
N GLU A 479 5.73 -34.32 1.37
CA GLU A 479 4.68 -34.44 0.34
C GLU A 479 3.42 -33.64 0.69
N ILE A 480 3.01 -33.64 1.96
CA ILE A 480 1.89 -32.84 2.45
C ILE A 480 2.20 -31.34 2.30
N TYR A 481 3.37 -30.91 2.77
CA TYR A 481 3.78 -29.51 2.69
C TYR A 481 3.89 -29.02 1.23
N ALA A 482 4.53 -29.82 0.37
CA ALA A 482 4.67 -29.56 -1.05
C ALA A 482 3.31 -29.48 -1.76
N SER A 483 2.38 -30.36 -1.43
CA SER A 483 1.03 -30.32 -1.99
C SER A 483 0.18 -29.16 -1.45
N TYR A 484 0.44 -28.69 -0.23
CA TYR A 484 -0.30 -27.59 0.37
C TYR A 484 0.12 -26.23 -0.21
N TYR A 485 1.44 -26.02 -0.40
CA TYR A 485 2.01 -24.78 -0.90
C TYR A 485 2.38 -24.78 -2.40
N ASP A 486 1.88 -25.77 -3.15
CA ASP A 486 2.11 -25.92 -4.60
C ASP A 486 3.59 -25.91 -5.01
N LEU A 487 4.42 -26.70 -4.32
CA LEU A 487 5.82 -26.86 -4.67
C LEU A 487 5.99 -27.80 -5.86
N GLN A 488 6.71 -27.34 -6.87
CA GLN A 488 7.02 -28.05 -8.10
C GLN A 488 8.54 -28.26 -8.22
N THR A 489 8.96 -29.41 -8.76
CA THR A 489 10.38 -29.75 -8.93
C THR A 489 11.09 -28.81 -9.90
N THR A 490 10.37 -28.25 -10.88
CA THR A 490 10.85 -27.27 -11.87
C THR A 490 10.59 -25.82 -11.46
N GLY A 491 10.11 -25.57 -10.23
CA GLY A 491 9.58 -24.27 -9.83
C GLY A 491 8.13 -24.03 -10.29
N ASN A 492 7.46 -23.08 -9.66
CA ASN A 492 6.03 -22.78 -9.89
C ASN A 492 5.78 -21.38 -10.48
N VAL A 493 6.84 -20.75 -11.01
CA VAL A 493 6.81 -19.47 -11.73
C VAL A 493 6.91 -19.73 -13.23
N GLU A 494 5.94 -19.23 -13.99
CA GLU A 494 5.94 -19.36 -15.45
C GLU A 494 7.03 -18.44 -16.05
N PRO A 495 7.87 -18.92 -17.00
CA PRO A 495 8.95 -18.10 -17.58
C PRO A 495 8.50 -16.78 -18.21
N ALA A 496 7.26 -16.72 -18.71
CA ALA A 496 6.69 -15.49 -19.27
C ALA A 496 6.52 -14.36 -18.23
N ASN A 497 6.43 -14.72 -16.95
CA ASN A 497 6.28 -13.78 -15.84
C ASN A 497 7.62 -13.51 -15.09
N ASP A 498 8.72 -14.09 -15.57
CA ASP A 498 10.08 -13.88 -15.05
C ASP A 498 11.05 -13.65 -16.23
N PRO A 499 10.96 -12.48 -16.90
CA PRO A 499 11.74 -12.21 -18.11
C PRO A 499 13.25 -12.19 -17.86
N HIS A 500 13.69 -11.97 -16.62
CA HIS A 500 15.10 -11.97 -16.23
C HIS A 500 15.60 -13.36 -15.78
N GLY A 501 14.70 -14.33 -15.58
CA GLY A 501 15.04 -15.70 -15.17
C GLY A 501 15.51 -15.82 -13.71
N HIS A 502 15.19 -14.84 -12.85
CA HIS A 502 15.63 -14.79 -11.45
C HIS A 502 14.96 -15.88 -10.58
N LEU A 503 13.78 -16.36 -10.99
CA LEU A 503 12.95 -17.33 -10.29
C LEU A 503 12.96 -18.72 -10.97
N ASN A 504 13.91 -18.97 -11.87
CA ASN A 504 14.05 -20.28 -12.51
C ASN A 504 14.27 -21.40 -11.47
N ALA A 505 13.49 -22.48 -11.57
CA ALA A 505 13.46 -23.59 -10.62
C ALA A 505 13.12 -23.20 -9.16
N LYS A 506 12.60 -21.98 -8.95
CA LYS A 506 12.16 -21.49 -7.65
C LYS A 506 10.65 -21.62 -7.51
N ASN A 507 10.24 -21.82 -6.27
CA ASN A 507 8.86 -21.91 -5.83
C ASN A 507 8.56 -20.75 -4.89
N ILE A 508 7.40 -20.15 -5.11
CA ILE A 508 6.74 -19.24 -4.19
C ILE A 508 5.68 -20.05 -3.46
N LEU A 509 5.59 -19.93 -2.14
CA LEU A 509 4.59 -20.66 -1.37
C LEU A 509 3.20 -20.12 -1.69
N ILE A 510 2.30 -20.96 -2.22
CA ILE A 510 0.96 -20.55 -2.65
C ILE A 510 -0.05 -21.62 -2.24
N VAL A 511 -1.14 -21.21 -1.60
CA VAL A 511 -2.24 -22.12 -1.21
C VAL A 511 -3.32 -22.10 -2.30
N ARG A 512 -3.28 -23.03 -3.25
CA ARG A 512 -4.24 -23.04 -4.38
C ARG A 512 -5.63 -23.59 -4.06
N GLN A 513 -5.77 -24.35 -2.97
CA GLN A 513 -7.02 -25.00 -2.60
C GLN A 513 -7.27 -24.84 -1.10
N PRO A 514 -8.55 -24.92 -0.65
CA PRO A 514 -8.87 -24.97 0.77
C PRO A 514 -8.10 -26.10 1.49
N MET A 515 -7.73 -25.87 2.74
CA MET A 515 -6.96 -26.82 3.57
C MET A 515 -7.59 -28.21 3.63
N GLU A 516 -8.92 -28.26 3.59
CA GLU A 516 -9.74 -29.47 3.60
C GLU A 516 -9.34 -30.43 2.47
N LYS A 517 -8.98 -29.91 1.29
CA LYS A 517 -8.56 -30.75 0.15
C LYS A 517 -7.23 -31.43 0.38
N THR A 518 -6.28 -30.76 1.00
CA THR A 518 -5.02 -31.39 1.42
C THR A 518 -5.27 -32.41 2.53
N CYS A 519 -6.12 -32.08 3.51
CA CYS A 519 -6.48 -32.99 4.60
C CYS A 519 -7.12 -34.29 4.07
N GLU A 520 -8.10 -34.18 3.15
CA GLU A 520 -8.75 -35.29 2.46
C GLU A 520 -7.73 -36.15 1.70
N LYS A 521 -6.86 -35.51 0.89
CA LYS A 521 -5.87 -36.21 0.04
C LYS A 521 -4.89 -37.07 0.85
N PHE A 522 -4.46 -36.61 2.01
CA PHE A 522 -3.43 -37.29 2.82
C PHE A 522 -3.96 -38.02 4.06
N ALA A 523 -5.29 -38.00 4.25
CA ALA A 523 -5.98 -38.55 5.42
C ALA A 523 -5.41 -38.04 6.75
N ILE A 524 -5.29 -36.72 6.87
CA ILE A 524 -4.86 -36.02 8.09
C ILE A 524 -5.93 -35.04 8.53
N ASP A 525 -5.93 -34.65 9.80
CA ASP A 525 -6.80 -33.59 10.28
C ASP A 525 -6.21 -32.18 10.05
N LYS A 526 -7.05 -31.14 10.22
CA LYS A 526 -6.65 -29.74 10.04
C LYS A 526 -5.54 -29.32 11.01
N GLN A 527 -5.54 -29.85 12.23
CA GLN A 527 -4.56 -29.49 13.25
C GLN A 527 -3.18 -30.03 12.89
N GLN A 528 -3.10 -31.27 12.38
CA GLN A 528 -1.88 -31.86 11.86
C GLN A 528 -1.31 -31.04 10.69
N LEU A 529 -2.16 -30.64 9.73
CA LEU A 529 -1.73 -29.78 8.62
C LEU A 529 -1.22 -28.42 9.11
N LYS A 530 -1.94 -27.76 10.04
CA LYS A 530 -1.49 -26.51 10.67
C LYS A 530 -0.15 -26.68 11.35
N SER A 531 0.05 -27.74 12.14
CA SER A 531 1.33 -28.03 12.79
C SER A 531 2.47 -28.26 11.79
N ILE A 532 2.23 -29.03 10.72
CA ILE A 532 3.23 -29.24 9.65
C ILE A 532 3.63 -27.90 9.02
N ALA A 533 2.66 -27.07 8.66
CA ALA A 533 2.91 -25.76 8.08
C ALA A 533 3.68 -24.85 9.05
N GLN A 534 3.23 -24.74 10.30
CA GLN A 534 3.87 -23.90 11.32
C GLN A 534 5.31 -24.32 11.62
N ILE A 535 5.57 -25.61 11.85
CA ILE A 535 6.91 -26.12 12.14
C ILE A 535 7.84 -25.87 10.94
N THR A 536 7.38 -26.22 9.73
CA THR A 536 8.19 -26.08 8.52
C THR A 536 8.45 -24.62 8.18
N ASN A 537 7.45 -23.74 8.26
CA ASN A 537 7.62 -22.30 8.06
C ASN A 537 8.58 -21.71 9.11
N GLY A 538 8.52 -22.18 10.36
CA GLY A 538 9.50 -21.81 11.39
C GLY A 538 10.93 -22.22 11.04
N ILE A 539 11.13 -23.43 10.49
CA ILE A 539 12.45 -23.88 10.01
C ILE A 539 12.93 -23.02 8.83
N LEU A 540 12.06 -22.77 7.84
CA LEU A 540 12.40 -21.93 6.70
C LEU A 540 12.72 -20.50 7.13
N TYR A 541 12.04 -19.97 8.14
CA TYR A 541 12.33 -18.66 8.70
C TYR A 541 13.74 -18.60 9.31
N GLU A 542 14.14 -19.59 10.11
CA GLU A 542 15.50 -19.64 10.66
C GLU A 542 16.57 -19.75 9.57
N ILE A 543 16.32 -20.53 8.50
CA ILE A 543 17.22 -20.56 7.34
C ILE A 543 17.29 -19.19 6.67
N ARG A 544 16.13 -18.52 6.50
CA ARG A 544 16.03 -17.24 5.82
C ARG A 544 16.76 -16.11 6.55
N LYS A 545 16.87 -16.15 7.89
CA LYS A 545 17.68 -15.18 8.67
C LYS A 545 19.15 -15.11 8.25
N HIS A 546 19.67 -16.17 7.62
CA HIS A 546 21.05 -16.23 7.13
C HIS A 546 21.21 -15.83 5.66
N ARG A 547 20.12 -15.54 4.94
CA ARG A 547 20.18 -14.97 3.58
C ARG A 547 20.47 -13.48 3.67
N PRO A 548 21.17 -12.89 2.68
CA PRO A 548 21.25 -11.43 2.57
C PRO A 548 19.84 -10.85 2.51
N ARG A 549 19.50 -9.98 3.47
CA ARG A 549 18.18 -9.34 3.51
C ARG A 549 18.02 -8.35 2.35
N PRO A 550 16.78 -8.12 1.90
CA PRO A 550 16.48 -6.97 1.08
C PRO A 550 16.87 -5.68 1.81
N HIS A 551 17.17 -4.63 1.04
CA HIS A 551 17.49 -3.34 1.63
C HIS A 551 16.28 -2.77 2.35
N LEU A 552 16.49 -2.20 3.54
CA LEU A 552 15.44 -1.52 4.30
C LEU A 552 15.40 -0.06 3.88
N ASP A 553 14.23 0.43 3.47
CA ASP A 553 14.00 1.85 3.29
C ASP A 553 13.80 2.52 4.66
N THR A 554 14.84 3.20 5.15
CA THR A 554 14.87 3.73 6.52
C THR A 554 14.07 5.02 6.71
N LYS A 555 13.34 5.48 5.69
CA LYS A 555 12.40 6.59 5.84
C LYS A 555 11.26 6.20 6.77
N ILE A 556 10.85 7.11 7.65
CA ILE A 556 9.68 6.97 8.50
C ILE A 556 8.71 8.06 8.10
N ILE A 557 7.68 7.69 7.32
CA ILE A 557 6.74 8.61 6.66
C ILE A 557 5.49 8.80 7.51
N CYS A 558 5.08 10.04 7.72
CA CYS A 558 3.95 10.39 8.60
C CYS A 558 2.63 9.75 8.14
N SER A 559 2.23 9.95 6.88
CA SER A 559 0.98 9.41 6.35
C SER A 559 0.88 7.88 6.50
N TRP A 560 1.95 7.15 6.22
CA TRP A 560 1.96 5.69 6.28
C TRP A 560 1.91 5.15 7.71
N ASN A 561 2.60 5.82 8.63
CA ASN A 561 2.50 5.51 10.06
C ASN A 561 1.09 5.81 10.61
N GLY A 562 0.40 6.84 10.10
CA GLY A 562 -1.02 7.07 10.40
C GLY A 562 -1.94 5.92 9.97
N LEU A 563 -1.68 5.30 8.82
CA LEU A 563 -2.41 4.09 8.36
C LEU A 563 -2.10 2.87 9.24
N VAL A 564 -0.86 2.70 9.68
CA VAL A 564 -0.47 1.64 10.63
C VAL A 564 -1.17 1.84 11.98
N LEU A 565 -1.24 3.07 12.49
CA LEU A 565 -1.96 3.40 13.71
C LEU A 565 -3.44 3.01 13.61
N SER A 566 -4.08 3.31 12.47
CA SER A 566 -5.46 2.87 12.18
C SER A 566 -5.58 1.34 12.16
N GLY A 567 -4.66 0.63 11.51
CA GLY A 567 -4.65 -0.83 11.45
C GLY A 567 -4.46 -1.49 12.81
N LEU A 568 -3.50 -1.03 13.63
CA LEU A 568 -3.27 -1.49 15.00
C LEU A 568 -4.52 -1.28 15.87
N SER A 569 -5.13 -0.11 15.76
CA SER A 569 -6.33 0.24 16.51
C SER A 569 -7.50 -0.67 16.14
N LYS A 570 -7.71 -0.94 14.84
CA LYS A 570 -8.74 -1.89 14.37
C LYS A 570 -8.46 -3.33 14.79
N LEU A 571 -7.21 -3.79 14.70
CA LEU A 571 -6.80 -5.12 15.14
C LEU A 571 -7.00 -5.33 16.66
N SER A 572 -6.69 -4.30 17.45
CA SER A 572 -6.91 -4.30 18.91
C SER A 572 -8.38 -4.42 19.30
N ASN A 573 -9.29 -4.06 18.39
CA ASN A 573 -10.74 -4.11 18.57
C ASN A 573 -11.35 -5.45 18.14
N CYS A 574 -10.56 -6.45 17.74
CA CYS A 574 -11.06 -7.78 17.37
C CYS A 574 -11.47 -8.66 18.57
N GLY A 575 -11.20 -8.22 19.81
CA GLY A 575 -11.60 -8.98 21.01
C GLY A 575 -10.76 -10.22 21.30
N ASN A 576 -9.51 -10.24 20.84
CA ASN A 576 -8.55 -11.32 21.08
C ASN A 576 -7.62 -11.01 22.28
N VAL A 577 -6.94 -12.04 22.78
CA VAL A 577 -6.04 -11.96 23.95
C VAL A 577 -4.80 -11.08 23.74
N LYS A 578 -4.41 -10.79 22.49
CA LYS A 578 -3.25 -9.98 22.15
C LYS A 578 -3.56 -8.47 22.15
N ARG A 579 -4.81 -8.08 22.40
CA ARG A 579 -5.24 -6.67 22.47
C ARG A 579 -4.26 -5.75 23.24
N PRO A 580 -3.80 -6.08 24.46
CA PRO A 580 -2.90 -5.18 25.21
C PRO A 580 -1.59 -4.88 24.46
N VAL A 581 -1.02 -5.88 23.79
CA VAL A 581 0.24 -5.76 23.05
C VAL A 581 0.07 -4.86 21.81
N TYR A 582 -1.06 -4.98 21.11
CA TYR A 582 -1.36 -4.10 19.99
C TYR A 582 -1.54 -2.65 20.41
N LEU A 583 -2.19 -2.41 21.56
CA LEU A 583 -2.37 -1.07 22.09
C LEU A 583 -1.07 -0.45 22.59
N GLU A 584 -0.21 -1.21 23.27
CA GLU A 584 1.11 -0.72 23.69
C GLU A 584 1.94 -0.27 22.48
N THR A 585 1.87 -1.03 21.38
CA THR A 585 2.54 -0.68 20.13
C THR A 585 1.94 0.60 19.52
N ALA A 586 0.61 0.73 19.51
CA ALA A 586 -0.07 1.93 19.03
C ALA A 586 0.26 3.18 19.87
N GLU A 587 0.33 3.05 21.19
CA GLU A 587 0.72 4.13 22.10
C GLU A 587 2.16 4.60 21.85
N LYS A 588 3.11 3.66 21.69
CA LYS A 588 4.49 3.98 21.30
C LYS A 588 4.55 4.71 19.97
N LEU A 589 3.73 4.31 19.00
CA LEU A 589 3.66 4.97 17.70
C LEU A 589 3.12 6.41 17.82
N VAL A 590 2.03 6.63 18.56
CA VAL A 590 1.49 7.98 18.80
C VAL A 590 2.55 8.89 19.43
N LYS A 591 3.23 8.41 20.48
CA LYS A 591 4.32 9.16 21.14
C LYS A 591 5.47 9.47 20.17
N PHE A 592 5.87 8.49 19.37
CA PHE A 592 6.90 8.70 18.35
C PHE A 592 6.49 9.78 17.35
N MET A 593 5.28 9.70 16.80
CA MET A 593 4.80 10.65 15.80
C MET A 593 4.74 12.07 16.37
N HIS A 594 4.24 12.22 17.59
CA HIS A 594 4.18 13.53 18.25
C HIS A 594 5.58 14.08 18.57
N GLN A 595 6.52 13.22 18.96
CA GLN A 595 7.86 13.66 19.33
C GLN A 595 8.72 14.05 18.11
N TYR A 596 8.66 13.27 17.02
CA TYR A 596 9.65 13.38 15.94
C TYR A 596 9.09 13.95 14.64
N LEU A 597 7.78 13.81 14.40
CA LEU A 597 7.15 14.25 13.15
C LEU A 597 6.28 15.49 13.34
N TRP A 598 5.99 15.90 14.56
CA TRP A 598 5.30 17.14 14.85
C TRP A 598 6.26 18.20 15.38
N ASP A 599 6.18 19.40 14.81
CA ASP A 599 6.91 20.57 15.30
C ASP A 599 5.96 21.45 16.09
N GLU A 600 6.12 21.41 17.42
CA GLU A 600 5.27 22.13 18.37
C GLU A 600 5.35 23.66 18.21
N ASP A 601 6.53 24.19 17.86
CA ASP A 601 6.75 25.63 17.74
C ASP A 601 6.14 26.18 16.44
N LYS A 602 6.28 25.44 15.34
CA LYS A 602 5.73 25.82 14.03
C LYS A 602 4.29 25.37 13.84
N LYS A 603 3.80 24.44 14.65
CA LYS A 603 2.51 23.75 14.48
C LYS A 603 2.39 23.09 13.11
N LEU A 604 3.43 22.38 12.69
CA LEU A 604 3.52 21.73 11.38
C LEU A 604 4.03 20.30 11.48
N LEU A 605 3.42 19.40 10.71
CA LEU A 605 3.96 18.07 10.47
C LEU A 605 5.20 18.10 9.56
N LYS A 606 6.15 17.21 9.84
CA LYS A 606 7.23 16.80 8.94
C LYS A 606 6.72 15.65 8.08
N ARG A 607 7.09 15.63 6.80
CA ARG A 607 6.78 14.49 5.91
C ARG A 607 7.43 13.20 6.43
N SER A 608 8.70 13.28 6.81
CA SER A 608 9.48 12.12 7.23
C SER A 608 10.64 12.48 8.15
N CYS A 609 11.13 11.44 8.84
CA CYS A 609 12.47 11.39 9.43
C CYS A 609 13.17 10.08 8.98
N TYR A 610 14.46 9.92 9.30
CA TYR A 610 15.25 8.77 8.84
C TYR A 610 15.88 8.03 10.02
N GLY A 611 15.86 6.70 9.99
CA GLY A 611 16.75 5.89 10.85
C GLY A 611 18.10 5.61 10.18
N VAL A 612 19.15 5.44 10.98
CA VAL A 612 20.53 5.23 10.46
C VAL A 612 20.83 3.77 10.14
N ALA A 613 20.18 2.81 10.83
CA ALA A 613 20.26 1.38 10.54
C ALA A 613 19.19 0.58 11.33
N THR A 614 18.93 -0.66 10.93
CA THR A 614 18.22 -1.63 11.78
C THR A 614 19.00 -1.83 13.09
N ASN A 615 18.33 -1.65 14.23
CA ASN A 615 18.90 -1.67 15.59
C ASN A 615 19.71 -0.43 16.02
N ASP A 616 19.76 0.62 15.19
CA ASP A 616 20.20 1.93 15.65
C ASP A 616 18.98 2.73 16.12
N ALA A 617 19.07 3.32 17.32
CA ALA A 617 18.01 4.17 17.87
C ALA A 617 18.16 5.64 17.45
N THR A 618 19.20 5.97 16.69
CA THR A 618 19.45 7.33 16.23
C THR A 618 18.56 7.65 15.03
N LEU A 619 17.86 8.77 15.16
CA LEU A 619 17.16 9.41 14.06
C LEU A 619 18.05 10.49 13.48
N GLN A 620 18.14 10.51 12.16
CA GLN A 620 18.63 11.67 11.44
C GLN A 620 17.44 12.56 11.11
N GLU A 621 17.46 13.75 11.67
CA GLU A 621 16.58 14.83 11.22
C GLU A 621 17.14 15.47 9.96
N HIS A 622 16.29 16.11 9.15
CA HIS A 622 16.76 17.02 8.11
C HIS A 622 17.65 18.09 8.76
N LEU A 623 18.77 18.47 8.11
CA LEU A 623 19.55 19.61 8.57
C LEU A 623 18.67 20.86 8.48
N ASP A 624 18.94 21.87 9.32
CA ASP A 624 18.21 23.14 9.26
C ASP A 624 18.24 23.71 7.82
N GLY A 625 17.07 23.74 7.17
CA GLY A 625 16.89 24.25 5.80
C GLY A 625 16.43 23.23 4.74
N GLU A 626 16.59 21.93 4.96
CA GLU A 626 16.25 20.86 3.97
C GLU A 626 14.94 20.11 4.29
N ARG A 627 14.25 20.50 5.35
CA ARG A 627 13.05 19.83 5.84
C ARG A 627 11.89 19.92 4.84
N ILE A 628 11.30 18.77 4.52
CA ILE A 628 10.03 18.67 3.79
C ILE A 628 8.86 18.68 4.78
N ASP A 629 7.99 19.68 4.67
CA ASP A 629 6.74 19.76 5.44
C ASP A 629 5.74 18.69 4.97
N GLY A 630 4.84 18.28 5.87
CA GLY A 630 3.79 17.32 5.56
C GLY A 630 2.84 17.80 4.45
N PHE A 631 2.37 16.87 3.64
CA PHE A 631 1.34 17.08 2.62
C PHE A 631 -0.04 16.72 3.17
N LEU A 632 -1.10 16.94 2.38
CA LEU A 632 -2.48 16.62 2.77
C LEU A 632 -2.63 15.20 3.37
N ASP A 633 -1.99 14.19 2.77
CA ASP A 633 -2.08 12.80 3.24
C ASP A 633 -1.48 12.61 4.64
N ASP A 634 -0.43 13.36 5.00
CA ASP A 634 0.22 13.25 6.31
C ASP A 634 -0.72 13.68 7.43
N TYR A 635 -1.51 14.72 7.20
CA TYR A 635 -2.56 15.17 8.11
C TYR A 635 -3.76 14.21 8.07
N ALA A 636 -4.32 13.97 6.88
CA ALA A 636 -5.55 13.19 6.74
C ALA A 636 -5.41 11.78 7.33
N PHE A 637 -4.28 11.10 7.09
CA PHE A 637 -4.10 9.71 7.54
C PHE A 637 -3.72 9.64 9.02
N LEU A 638 -2.98 10.63 9.54
CA LEU A 638 -2.71 10.71 10.97
C LEU A 638 -3.98 11.00 11.77
N ILE A 639 -4.79 11.97 11.35
CA ILE A 639 -6.10 12.27 11.97
C ILE A 639 -6.98 11.01 11.95
N LYS A 640 -7.03 10.29 10.81
CA LYS A 640 -7.74 9.01 10.72
C LYS A 640 -7.23 7.99 11.75
N GLY A 641 -5.91 7.85 11.86
CA GLY A 641 -5.25 6.98 12.83
C GLY A 641 -5.58 7.35 14.27
N LEU A 642 -5.53 8.65 14.62
CA LEU A 642 -5.85 9.17 15.95
C LEU A 642 -7.32 8.97 16.31
N LEU A 643 -8.25 9.19 15.38
CA LEU A 643 -9.68 8.92 15.60
C LEU A 643 -9.96 7.42 15.82
N ASP A 644 -9.30 6.55 15.06
CA ASP A 644 -9.40 5.10 15.25
C ASP A 644 -8.71 4.65 16.57
N TYR A 645 -7.61 5.31 16.97
CA TYR A 645 -6.90 5.09 18.25
C TYR A 645 -7.76 5.53 19.44
N TYR A 646 -8.33 6.74 19.40
CA TYR A 646 -9.30 7.22 20.37
C TYR A 646 -10.46 6.22 20.54
N LYS A 647 -11.01 5.70 19.44
CA LYS A 647 -12.05 4.66 19.52
C LYS A 647 -11.55 3.39 20.23
N ALA A 648 -10.27 3.03 20.08
CA ALA A 648 -9.65 1.85 20.69
C ALA A 648 -9.19 2.04 22.15
N THR A 649 -8.97 3.27 22.61
CA THR A 649 -8.41 3.59 23.94
C THR A 649 -9.29 4.49 24.79
N LEU A 650 -10.06 5.40 24.19
CA LEU A 650 -10.73 6.56 24.80
C LEU A 650 -9.75 7.61 25.36
N ASP A 651 -8.51 7.63 24.85
CA ASP A 651 -7.51 8.63 25.22
C ASP A 651 -7.82 10.00 24.59
N GLY A 652 -8.27 10.95 25.41
CA GLY A 652 -8.65 12.29 24.99
C GLY A 652 -7.56 13.07 24.25
N PHE A 653 -6.29 12.82 24.56
CA PHE A 653 -5.16 13.45 23.86
C PHE A 653 -5.23 13.21 22.35
N ALA A 654 -5.62 12.00 21.93
CA ALA A 654 -5.71 11.68 20.51
C ALA A 654 -6.80 12.49 19.80
N LEU A 655 -7.90 12.81 20.48
CA LEU A 655 -8.97 13.61 19.91
C LEU A 655 -8.61 15.10 19.87
N ASP A 656 -7.95 15.63 20.91
CA ASP A 656 -7.39 16.99 20.90
C ASP A 656 -6.43 17.18 19.74
N TRP A 657 -5.48 16.26 19.60
CA TRP A 657 -4.46 16.38 18.57
C TRP A 657 -5.04 16.18 17.17
N ALA A 658 -6.02 15.28 17.00
CA ALA A 658 -6.76 15.15 15.75
C ALA A 658 -7.47 16.45 15.35
N LYS A 659 -8.05 17.17 16.32
CA LYS A 659 -8.67 18.48 16.09
C LYS A 659 -7.63 19.52 15.67
N GLU A 660 -6.53 19.65 16.41
CA GLU A 660 -5.46 20.61 16.09
C GLU A 660 -4.88 20.35 14.69
N LEU A 661 -4.62 19.09 14.35
CA LEU A 661 -4.16 18.70 13.01
C LEU A 661 -5.19 19.02 11.93
N GLN A 662 -6.49 18.85 12.19
CA GLN A 662 -7.53 19.22 11.23
C GLN A 662 -7.57 20.73 11.01
N GLU A 663 -7.42 21.54 12.06
CA GLU A 663 -7.36 23.00 11.94
C GLU A 663 -6.15 23.46 11.12
N VAL A 664 -4.98 22.85 11.33
CA VAL A 664 -3.78 23.11 10.51
C VAL A 664 -4.00 22.65 9.06
N GLN A 665 -4.60 21.48 8.86
CA GLN A 665 -4.93 20.97 7.53
C GLN A 665 -5.84 21.96 6.78
N ASP A 666 -6.86 22.47 7.45
CA ASP A 666 -7.80 23.46 6.92
C ASP A 666 -7.08 24.75 6.54
N ALA A 667 -6.20 25.27 7.42
CA ALA A 667 -5.45 26.49 7.16
C ALA A 667 -4.48 26.35 5.96
N MET A 668 -3.85 25.19 5.78
CA MET A 668 -2.79 25.01 4.78
C MET A 668 -3.31 24.59 3.40
N PHE A 669 -4.35 23.76 3.36
CA PHE A 669 -4.71 23.01 2.15
C PHE A 669 -6.10 23.33 1.61
N TRP A 670 -7.01 23.89 2.42
CA TRP A 670 -8.39 24.14 1.99
C TRP A 670 -8.46 25.15 0.84
N ASP A 671 -9.24 24.81 -0.19
CA ASP A 671 -9.62 25.75 -1.24
C ASP A 671 -10.89 26.49 -0.84
N ALA A 672 -10.74 27.71 -0.30
CA ALA A 672 -11.86 28.54 0.08
C ALA A 672 -12.80 28.90 -1.09
N GLN A 673 -12.30 28.88 -2.34
CA GLN A 673 -13.07 29.20 -3.54
C GLN A 673 -13.93 28.02 -3.98
N ASN A 674 -13.31 26.86 -4.25
CA ASN A 674 -14.01 25.73 -4.88
C ASN A 674 -14.39 24.59 -3.90
N GLY A 675 -13.91 24.62 -2.65
CA GLY A 675 -14.00 23.49 -1.73
C GLY A 675 -12.94 22.41 -2.01
N ALA A 676 -12.90 21.39 -1.14
CA ALA A 676 -11.86 20.36 -1.09
C ALA A 676 -10.45 20.88 -0.78
N TYR A 677 -9.51 19.96 -0.57
CA TYR A 677 -8.14 20.25 -0.17
C TYR A 677 -7.16 20.03 -1.32
N PHE A 678 -6.28 21.00 -1.53
CA PHE A 678 -5.10 20.83 -2.36
C PHE A 678 -4.11 19.88 -1.70
N TYR A 679 -3.38 19.11 -2.50
CA TYR A 679 -2.40 18.16 -2.01
C TYR A 679 -1.21 18.82 -1.31
N SER A 680 -0.70 19.91 -1.90
CA SER A 680 0.48 20.65 -1.45
C SER A 680 0.12 22.02 -0.90
N LYS A 681 1.00 22.58 -0.04
CA LYS A 681 0.82 23.90 0.56
C LYS A 681 0.79 25.01 -0.49
N ALA A 682 0.16 26.13 -0.14
CA ALA A 682 0.22 27.31 -0.99
C ALA A 682 1.68 27.78 -1.16
N ASN A 683 2.04 28.25 -2.36
CA ASN A 683 3.37 28.74 -2.69
C ASN A 683 4.51 27.72 -2.46
N SER A 684 4.22 26.41 -2.54
CA SER A 684 5.29 25.40 -2.56
C SER A 684 6.33 25.74 -3.64
N PRO A 685 7.62 25.83 -3.28
CA PRO A 685 8.65 26.20 -4.24
C PRO A 685 8.73 25.15 -5.35
N ASN A 686 8.83 25.61 -6.59
CA ASN A 686 9.04 24.76 -7.75
C ASN A 686 7.94 23.70 -7.94
N VAL A 687 6.68 24.05 -7.64
CA VAL A 687 5.49 23.23 -7.92
C VAL A 687 4.64 23.97 -8.94
N VAL A 688 4.44 23.39 -10.12
CA VAL A 688 3.79 24.07 -11.26
C VAL A 688 2.30 24.27 -11.03
N ILE A 689 1.64 23.27 -10.42
CA ILE A 689 0.21 23.25 -10.14
C ILE A 689 -0.06 22.49 -8.84
N ARG A 690 -1.10 22.91 -8.10
CA ARG A 690 -1.56 22.22 -6.89
C ARG A 690 -2.75 21.35 -7.25
N LEU A 691 -2.62 20.04 -7.11
CA LEU A 691 -3.67 19.09 -7.48
C LEU A 691 -4.63 18.82 -6.33
N LYS A 692 -5.86 18.44 -6.67
CA LYS A 692 -6.79 17.74 -5.78
C LYS A 692 -7.01 16.35 -6.37
N ASP A 693 -6.58 15.33 -5.65
CA ASP A 693 -6.66 13.96 -6.15
C ASP A 693 -8.11 13.46 -6.24
N ASP A 694 -8.46 12.87 -7.37
CA ASP A 694 -9.81 12.42 -7.73
C ASP A 694 -9.92 10.88 -7.80
N HIS A 695 -8.94 10.17 -7.23
CA HIS A 695 -8.89 8.72 -7.24
C HIS A 695 -8.30 8.11 -5.95
N ASP A 696 -9.00 7.14 -5.36
CA ASP A 696 -8.45 6.25 -4.33
C ASP A 696 -7.70 5.09 -5.02
N GLY A 697 -6.37 5.19 -5.08
CA GLY A 697 -5.48 4.23 -5.71
C GLY A 697 -4.95 3.16 -4.74
N ALA A 698 -3.65 2.88 -4.80
CA ALA A 698 -2.96 2.02 -3.83
C ALA A 698 -3.01 2.61 -2.41
N GLU A 699 -2.96 3.93 -2.31
CA GLU A 699 -3.29 4.72 -1.13
C GLU A 699 -4.65 5.40 -1.39
N PRO A 700 -5.55 5.52 -0.41
CA PRO A 700 -6.72 6.39 -0.54
C PRO A 700 -6.26 7.82 -0.77
N CYS A 701 -7.07 8.67 -1.40
CA CYS A 701 -6.67 10.07 -1.52
C CYS A 701 -6.93 10.84 -0.22
N GLY A 702 -6.11 11.85 0.07
CA GLY A 702 -6.25 12.68 1.26
C GLY A 702 -7.63 13.36 1.39
N ASN A 703 -8.28 13.71 0.27
CA ASN A 703 -9.64 14.26 0.28
C ASN A 703 -10.69 13.23 0.73
N SER A 704 -10.64 11.99 0.25
CA SER A 704 -11.54 10.92 0.68
C SER A 704 -11.45 10.68 2.19
N VAL A 705 -10.22 10.59 2.71
CA VAL A 705 -9.98 10.37 4.14
C VAL A 705 -10.39 11.60 4.96
N SER A 706 -10.12 12.81 4.48
CA SER A 706 -10.53 14.06 5.14
C SER A 706 -12.05 14.19 5.23
N ALA A 707 -12.79 13.80 4.18
CA ALA A 707 -14.25 13.80 4.22
C ALA A 707 -14.80 12.96 5.38
N ARG A 708 -14.24 11.75 5.57
CA ARG A 708 -14.56 10.90 6.72
C ARG A 708 -14.17 11.57 8.04
N ASN A 709 -12.96 12.13 8.14
CA ASN A 709 -12.47 12.74 9.37
C ASN A 709 -13.36 13.91 9.81
N LEU A 710 -13.71 14.81 8.88
CA LEU A 710 -14.62 15.94 9.13
C LEU A 710 -15.97 15.48 9.68
N ILE A 711 -16.57 14.44 9.09
CA ILE A 711 -17.85 13.88 9.57
C ILE A 711 -17.71 13.30 10.98
N LEU A 712 -16.62 12.62 11.29
CA LEU A 712 -16.43 12.08 12.64
C LEU A 712 -16.15 13.18 13.67
N LEU A 713 -15.33 14.17 13.31
CA LEU A 713 -15.00 15.31 14.16
C LEU A 713 -16.23 16.16 14.46
N SER A 714 -17.12 16.40 13.49
CA SER A 714 -18.37 17.13 13.72
C SER A 714 -19.22 16.47 14.83
N HIS A 715 -19.22 15.14 14.90
CA HIS A 715 -19.96 14.39 15.92
C HIS A 715 -19.22 14.29 17.26
N TYR A 716 -17.91 14.07 17.25
CA TYR A 716 -17.12 14.01 18.48
C TYR A 716 -17.05 15.36 19.20
N LEU A 717 -17.04 16.46 18.44
CA LEU A 717 -16.88 17.82 18.96
C LEU A 717 -18.19 18.60 19.06
N ASP A 718 -19.28 18.08 18.49
CA ASP A 718 -20.58 18.79 18.36
C ASP A 718 -20.43 20.15 17.65
N ASP A 719 -19.63 20.16 16.57
CA ASP A 719 -19.29 21.35 15.79
C ASP A 719 -19.72 21.17 14.33
N GLU A 720 -20.79 21.89 13.95
CA GLU A 720 -21.39 21.80 12.62
C GLU A 720 -20.48 22.33 11.51
N SER A 721 -19.47 23.15 11.82
CA SER A 721 -18.56 23.72 10.80
C SER A 721 -17.75 22.65 10.07
N PHE A 722 -17.41 21.54 10.74
CA PHE A 722 -16.77 20.40 10.09
C PHE A 722 -17.73 19.68 9.14
N SER A 723 -19.01 19.59 9.48
CA SER A 723 -20.04 19.00 8.62
C SER A 723 -20.26 19.85 7.37
N GLU A 724 -20.36 21.17 7.51
CA GLU A 724 -20.46 22.11 6.38
C GLU A 724 -19.24 22.02 5.46
N ARG A 725 -18.04 21.86 6.03
CA ARG A 725 -16.81 21.67 5.26
C ARG A 725 -16.81 20.35 4.49
N ALA A 726 -17.32 19.28 5.09
CA ALA A 726 -17.50 18.00 4.40
C ALA A 726 -18.47 18.12 3.21
N THR A 727 -19.59 18.83 3.38
CA THR A 727 -20.54 19.09 2.29
C THR A 727 -19.87 19.80 1.11
N ARG A 728 -19.13 20.89 1.37
CA ARG A 728 -18.38 21.62 0.32
C ARG A 728 -17.30 20.77 -0.35
N LEU A 729 -16.69 19.84 0.38
CA LEU A 729 -15.74 18.89 -0.19
C LEU A 729 -16.45 17.93 -1.16
N PHE A 730 -17.59 17.34 -0.77
CA PHE A 730 -18.34 16.44 -1.64
C PHE A 730 -18.82 17.13 -2.91
N GLU A 731 -19.30 18.37 -2.81
CA GLU A 731 -19.73 19.18 -3.95
C GLU A 731 -18.62 19.40 -4.99
N PHE A 732 -17.34 19.46 -4.58
CA PHE A 732 -16.23 19.56 -5.53
C PHE A 732 -16.13 18.30 -6.42
N PHE A 733 -16.43 17.12 -5.87
CA PHE A 733 -16.33 15.84 -6.56
C PHE A 733 -17.67 15.32 -7.11
N ALA A 734 -18.75 16.10 -7.05
CA ALA A 734 -20.09 15.67 -7.46
C ALA A 734 -20.17 15.22 -8.93
N ASP A 735 -19.34 15.82 -9.80
CA ASP A 735 -19.23 15.48 -11.22
C ASP A 735 -18.36 14.26 -11.52
N GLN A 736 -17.67 13.69 -10.53
CA GLN A 736 -16.80 12.56 -10.78
C GLN A 736 -17.63 11.34 -11.18
N GLN A 737 -17.32 10.75 -12.34
CA GLN A 737 -18.03 9.58 -12.87
C GLN A 737 -17.03 8.56 -13.43
N PRO A 738 -17.09 7.28 -13.02
CA PRO A 738 -17.95 6.73 -11.98
C PRO A 738 -17.47 7.08 -10.56
N PHE A 739 -18.32 7.76 -9.76
CA PHE A 739 -17.93 8.32 -8.45
C PHE A 739 -17.40 7.24 -7.49
N GLY A 740 -18.25 6.29 -7.08
CA GLY A 740 -17.89 5.30 -6.06
C GLY A 740 -16.89 4.24 -6.49
N TYR A 741 -16.60 4.13 -7.79
CA TYR A 741 -15.53 3.27 -8.28
C TYR A 741 -14.17 3.98 -8.27
N ALA A 742 -14.16 5.29 -8.57
CA ALA A 742 -12.96 6.12 -8.51
C ALA A 742 -12.61 6.52 -7.06
N LEU A 743 -13.61 6.85 -6.25
CA LEU A 743 -13.50 7.37 -4.88
C LEU A 743 -14.32 6.53 -3.88
N PRO A 744 -14.09 5.21 -3.75
CA PRO A 744 -14.80 4.34 -2.82
C PRO A 744 -14.73 4.80 -1.35
N GLU A 745 -13.60 5.35 -0.88
CA GLU A 745 -13.48 5.84 0.49
C GLU A 745 -14.27 7.15 0.68
N MET A 746 -14.32 8.02 -0.34
CA MET A 746 -15.18 9.21 -0.29
C MET A 746 -16.66 8.86 -0.32
N LEU A 747 -17.07 7.85 -1.12
CA LEU A 747 -18.45 7.37 -1.11
C LEU A 747 -18.82 6.76 0.24
N SER A 748 -17.89 6.05 0.88
CA SER A 748 -18.06 5.61 2.26
C SER A 748 -18.33 6.79 3.20
N ALA A 749 -17.59 7.89 3.07
CA ALA A 749 -17.84 9.11 3.84
C ALA A 749 -19.20 9.76 3.50
N LEU A 750 -19.58 9.84 2.22
CA LEU A 750 -20.88 10.39 1.80
C LEU A 750 -22.05 9.57 2.36
N LEU A 751 -21.94 8.24 2.41
CA LEU A 751 -22.92 7.38 3.06
C LEU A 751 -23.04 7.67 4.56
N LEU A 752 -21.93 7.94 5.26
CA LEU A 752 -21.97 8.35 6.67
C LEU A 752 -22.64 9.72 6.86
N HIS A 753 -22.44 10.63 5.91
CA HIS A 753 -23.03 11.96 5.94
C HIS A 753 -24.55 11.92 5.75
N GLU A 754 -25.04 11.19 4.75
CA GLU A 754 -26.48 11.13 4.43
C GLU A 754 -27.26 10.15 5.33
N ASN A 755 -26.69 9.00 5.70
CA ASN A 755 -27.37 8.00 6.53
C ASN A 755 -27.21 8.25 8.04
N GLY A 756 -26.39 9.23 8.44
CA GLY A 756 -26.06 9.51 9.83
C GLY A 756 -25.14 8.46 10.47
N LEU A 757 -24.76 8.73 11.71
CA LEU A 757 -23.84 7.89 12.49
C LEU A 757 -24.53 7.18 13.66
N ASP A 758 -23.97 6.03 14.02
CA ASP A 758 -24.26 5.37 15.28
C ASP A 758 -23.37 5.95 16.41
N LEU A 759 -24.02 6.59 17.38
CA LEU A 759 -23.41 7.02 18.64
C LEU A 759 -23.61 5.95 19.71
N VAL A 760 -22.50 5.50 20.30
CA VAL A 760 -22.46 4.63 21.47
C VAL A 760 -21.97 5.44 22.67
N ALA A 761 -22.87 5.84 23.55
CA ALA A 761 -22.51 6.48 24.81
C ALA A 761 -22.47 5.42 25.92
N VAL A 762 -21.29 5.20 26.50
CA VAL A 762 -21.11 4.35 27.69
C VAL A 762 -21.01 5.25 28.90
N VAL A 763 -22.00 5.18 29.79
CA VAL A 763 -22.12 6.07 30.95
C VAL A 763 -21.79 5.30 32.22
N GLY A 764 -20.83 5.78 33.00
CA GLY A 764 -20.47 5.21 34.29
C GLY A 764 -19.04 5.59 34.71
N PRO A 765 -18.68 5.40 35.99
CA PRO A 765 -17.30 5.58 36.44
C PRO A 765 -16.37 4.58 35.73
N ASP A 766 -15.08 4.91 35.66
CA ASP A 766 -14.07 3.95 35.22
C ASP A 766 -14.07 2.72 36.16
N SER A 767 -14.63 1.63 35.67
CA SER A 767 -14.87 0.39 36.40
C SER A 767 -14.90 -0.78 35.43
N ASP A 768 -14.64 -2.00 35.92
CA ASP A 768 -14.61 -3.22 35.11
C ASP A 768 -15.87 -3.39 34.24
N THR A 769 -17.05 -3.06 34.79
CA THR A 769 -18.33 -3.13 34.06
C THR A 769 -18.39 -2.13 32.91
N THR A 770 -17.98 -0.88 33.15
CA THR A 770 -17.92 0.16 32.11
C THR A 770 -16.94 -0.24 31.01
N GLN A 771 -15.74 -0.72 31.39
CA GLN A 771 -14.74 -1.19 30.45
C GLN A 771 -15.27 -2.38 29.63
N ARG A 772 -15.98 -3.32 30.26
CA ARG A 772 -16.60 -4.46 29.57
C ARG A 772 -17.61 -4.02 28.52
N PHE A 773 -18.44 -3.01 28.79
CA PHE A 773 -19.36 -2.45 27.79
C PHE A 773 -18.62 -1.89 26.58
N VAL A 774 -17.59 -1.08 26.82
CA VAL A 774 -16.75 -0.50 25.76
C VAL A 774 -16.12 -1.61 24.91
N GLU A 775 -15.58 -2.66 25.54
CA GLU A 775 -14.99 -3.80 24.85
C GLU A 775 -15.99 -4.54 23.96
N ILE A 776 -17.21 -4.80 24.44
CA ILE A 776 -18.26 -5.45 23.67
C ILE A 776 -18.55 -4.65 22.39
N CYS A 777 -18.75 -3.34 22.50
CA CYS A 777 -19.04 -2.48 21.35
C CYS A 777 -17.90 -2.49 20.31
N ARG A 778 -16.64 -2.47 20.77
CA ARG A 778 -15.45 -2.46 19.90
C ARG A 778 -15.36 -3.70 19.01
N LYS A 779 -15.88 -4.86 19.44
CA LYS A 779 -15.82 -6.13 18.69
C LYS A 779 -16.59 -6.13 17.37
N TYR A 780 -17.53 -5.21 17.18
CA TYR A 780 -18.40 -5.20 15.99
C TYR A 780 -17.93 -4.18 14.96
N TYR A 781 -18.06 -4.53 13.68
CA TYR A 781 -17.82 -3.59 12.60
C TYR A 781 -19.08 -2.75 12.39
N ILE A 782 -18.99 -1.47 12.75
CA ILE A 782 -20.02 -0.47 12.51
C ILE A 782 -19.31 0.72 11.84
N PRO A 783 -19.58 0.99 10.55
CA PRO A 783 -19.05 2.14 9.83
C PRO A 783 -19.35 3.42 10.60
N GLY A 784 -18.34 4.27 10.75
CA GLY A 784 -18.49 5.56 11.41
C GLY A 784 -18.94 5.55 12.88
N MET A 785 -19.02 4.39 13.56
CA MET A 785 -19.45 4.36 14.97
C MET A 785 -18.58 5.27 15.83
N ILE A 786 -19.26 6.21 16.49
CA ILE A 786 -18.75 7.13 17.50
C ILE A 786 -18.92 6.45 18.85
N ILE A 787 -17.86 6.39 19.66
CA ILE A 787 -17.93 5.89 21.03
C ILE A 787 -17.48 6.98 21.99
N VAL A 788 -18.29 7.26 23.00
CA VAL A 788 -18.00 8.27 24.02
C VAL A 788 -18.19 7.64 25.39
N HIS A 789 -17.20 7.82 26.25
CA HIS A 789 -17.32 7.49 27.68
C HIS A 789 -17.75 8.76 28.43
N VAL A 790 -18.86 8.63 29.14
CA VAL A 790 -19.45 9.66 29.98
C VAL A 790 -19.17 9.24 31.42
N ASP A 791 -18.16 9.83 32.04
CA ASP A 791 -17.86 9.60 33.45
C ASP A 791 -18.56 10.65 34.32
N PRO A 792 -19.60 10.27 35.10
CA PRO A 792 -20.29 11.19 35.99
C PRO A 792 -19.40 11.79 37.10
N GLN A 793 -18.24 11.19 37.37
CA GLN A 793 -17.29 11.65 38.38
C GLN A 793 -16.20 12.55 37.80
N ASN A 794 -16.04 12.59 36.47
CA ASN A 794 -15.03 13.38 35.79
C ASN A 794 -15.65 14.15 34.61
N THR A 795 -16.39 15.21 34.92
CA THR A 795 -17.09 16.04 33.93
C THR A 795 -16.20 17.07 33.23
N HIS A 796 -14.95 17.26 33.68
CA HIS A 796 -14.08 18.36 33.25
C HIS A 796 -13.28 18.09 31.95
N HIS A 797 -13.28 16.86 31.43
CA HIS A 797 -12.52 16.46 30.24
C HIS A 797 -13.38 16.05 29.04
N ALA A 798 -14.66 16.39 29.04
CA ALA A 798 -15.60 15.77 28.12
C ALA A 798 -15.83 16.56 26.82
N TYR A 799 -15.39 15.97 25.71
CA TYR A 799 -15.86 16.35 24.37
C TYR A 799 -17.35 16.00 24.21
N ASN A 800 -18.06 16.81 23.41
CA ASN A 800 -19.51 16.75 23.23
C ASN A 800 -20.31 16.91 24.55
N GLN A 801 -20.39 18.15 25.05
CA GLN A 801 -21.11 18.49 26.28
C GLN A 801 -22.57 18.03 26.26
N ARG A 802 -23.22 18.09 25.09
CA ARG A 802 -24.59 17.63 24.89
C ARG A 802 -24.77 16.14 25.25
N VAL A 803 -23.83 15.28 24.85
CA VAL A 803 -23.86 13.84 25.18
C VAL A 803 -23.75 13.63 26.70
N GLN A 804 -22.89 14.40 27.38
CA GLN A 804 -22.69 14.31 28.83
C GLN A 804 -23.91 14.75 29.65
N GLU A 805 -24.57 15.81 29.20
CA GLU A 805 -25.78 16.30 29.85
C GLU A 805 -26.96 15.36 29.66
N LYS A 806 -27.11 14.83 28.44
CA LYS A 806 -28.26 14.01 28.03
C LYS A 806 -28.27 12.61 28.63
N PHE A 807 -27.14 11.92 28.70
CA PHE A 807 -27.09 10.52 29.12
C PHE A 807 -26.69 10.38 30.60
N LYS A 808 -27.38 9.49 31.32
CA LYS A 808 -27.18 9.26 32.77
C LYS A 808 -27.16 7.77 33.06
N MET A 809 -26.59 7.38 34.19
CA MET A 809 -26.71 6.00 34.68
C MET A 809 -28.16 5.69 35.06
N ILE A 810 -28.63 4.49 34.73
CA ILE A 810 -29.96 4.01 35.13
C ILE A 810 -29.83 3.21 36.42
N ASN A 811 -30.59 3.60 37.44
CA ASN A 811 -30.57 2.96 38.77
C ASN A 811 -29.14 2.86 39.36
N GLY A 812 -28.29 3.86 39.10
CA GLY A 812 -26.90 3.90 39.55
C GLY A 812 -25.97 2.88 38.89
N LYS A 813 -26.40 2.19 37.82
CA LYS A 813 -25.59 1.20 37.09
C LYS A 813 -24.95 1.81 35.84
N PRO A 814 -23.72 1.39 35.47
CA PRO A 814 -23.17 1.71 34.16
C PRO A 814 -24.17 1.34 33.05
N THR A 815 -24.35 2.24 32.08
CA THR A 815 -25.43 2.19 31.11
C THR A 815 -24.92 2.51 29.71
N VAL A 816 -25.33 1.71 28.73
CA VAL A 816 -25.03 1.96 27.31
C VAL A 816 -26.26 2.50 26.58
N TYR A 817 -26.07 3.59 25.87
CA TYR A 817 -27.02 4.16 24.93
C TYR A 817 -26.48 3.99 23.52
N ILE A 818 -27.30 3.42 22.63
CA ILE A 818 -27.00 3.33 21.20
C ILE A 818 -28.03 4.18 20.48
N CYS A 819 -27.56 5.23 19.81
CA CYS A 819 -28.39 6.16 19.08
C CYS A 819 -27.97 6.24 17.63
N HIS A 820 -28.95 6.28 16.74
CA HIS A 820 -28.77 6.49 15.31
C HIS A 820 -29.45 7.82 14.97
N ASP A 821 -28.68 8.77 14.42
CA ASP A 821 -29.13 10.14 14.12
C ASP A 821 -30.05 10.76 15.21
N LYS A 822 -29.50 10.91 16.42
CA LYS A 822 -30.16 11.50 17.61
C LYS A 822 -31.36 10.69 18.17
N VAL A 823 -31.76 9.59 17.54
CA VAL A 823 -32.80 8.67 18.04
C VAL A 823 -32.15 7.48 18.74
N CYS A 824 -32.47 7.27 20.02
CA CYS A 824 -31.85 6.24 20.85
C CYS A 824 -32.73 4.99 20.99
N ARG A 825 -32.10 3.82 20.97
CA ARG A 825 -32.72 2.56 21.40
C ARG A 825 -32.90 2.53 22.92
N MET A 826 -33.62 1.52 23.42
CA MET A 826 -33.70 1.31 24.86
C MET A 826 -32.30 1.11 25.46
N PRO A 827 -31.96 1.83 26.54
CA PRO A 827 -30.65 1.73 27.18
C PRO A 827 -30.44 0.35 27.81
N VAL A 828 -29.18 -0.08 27.86
CA VAL A 828 -28.78 -1.40 28.36
C VAL A 828 -27.87 -1.24 29.56
N THR A 829 -28.21 -1.88 30.69
CA THR A 829 -27.46 -1.85 31.95
C THR A 829 -26.80 -3.19 32.29
N ASP A 830 -26.82 -4.15 31.36
CA ASP A 830 -26.26 -5.48 31.51
C ASP A 830 -25.35 -5.80 30.29
N PRO A 831 -24.03 -6.00 30.50
CA PRO A 831 -23.10 -6.34 29.42
C PRO A 831 -23.49 -7.59 28.62
N GLU A 832 -23.98 -8.65 29.28
CA GLU A 832 -24.35 -9.89 28.59
C GLU A 832 -25.52 -9.66 27.65
N LYS A 833 -26.52 -8.90 28.11
CA LYS A 833 -27.66 -8.50 27.30
C LYS A 833 -27.25 -7.61 26.12
N LEU A 834 -26.27 -6.72 26.30
CA LEU A 834 -25.74 -5.92 25.19
C LEU A 834 -25.09 -6.80 24.12
N GLU A 835 -24.22 -7.73 24.53
CA GLU A 835 -23.54 -8.65 23.62
C GLU A 835 -24.54 -9.54 22.87
N GLN A 836 -25.57 -10.05 23.55
CA GLN A 836 -26.67 -10.77 22.92
C GLN A 836 -27.40 -9.90 21.87
N ASN A 837 -27.81 -8.68 22.23
CA ASN A 837 -28.50 -7.76 21.31
C ASN A 837 -27.67 -7.46 20.06
N LEU A 838 -26.36 -7.25 20.22
CA LEU A 838 -25.47 -6.98 19.08
C LEU A 838 -25.26 -8.24 18.22
N ASN A 839 -25.13 -9.42 18.82
CA ASN A 839 -25.03 -10.69 18.09
C ASN A 839 -26.27 -10.97 17.23
N GLU A 840 -27.47 -10.77 17.78
CA GLU A 840 -28.73 -11.00 17.06
C GLU A 840 -28.90 -10.05 15.88
N ASN A 841 -28.43 -8.80 16.01
CA ASN A 841 -28.57 -7.79 14.96
C ASN A 841 -27.44 -7.80 13.91
N PHE A 842 -26.22 -8.18 14.30
CA PHE A 842 -25.04 -8.09 13.43
C PHE A 842 -24.55 -9.44 12.88
N LEU A 843 -24.66 -10.54 13.62
CA LEU A 843 -24.03 -11.82 13.23
C LEU A 843 -25.03 -12.88 12.73
N ARG A 844 -26.26 -12.94 13.26
CA ARG A 844 -27.26 -13.95 12.84
C ARG A 844 -27.78 -13.83 11.41
N ARG A 845 -27.41 -12.79 10.65
CA ARG A 845 -27.77 -12.63 9.23
C ARG A 845 -26.66 -13.10 8.26
N ILE A 846 -25.52 -13.58 8.78
CA ILE A 846 -24.34 -14.01 8.01
C ILE A 846 -24.19 -15.54 7.99
N ILE A 847 -24.72 -16.23 9.00
CA ILE A 847 -24.83 -17.69 9.11
C ILE A 847 -26.22 -18.11 8.64
#